data_AF-A0A084GCN1-F1
#
_entry.id   AF-A0A084GCN1-F1
#
_cell.length_a   1.000
_cell.length_b   1.000
_cell.length_c   1.000
_cell.angle_alpha   90.00
_cell.angle_beta   90.00
_cell.angle_gamma   90.00
#
_symmetry.space_group_name_H-M   'P 1'
#
loop_
_entity.id
_entity.type
_entity.pdbx_description
1 polymer ?
#
loop_
_entity_poly.entity_id
_entity_poly.type
_entity_poly.pdbx_seq_one_letter_code
_entity_poly.pdbx_strand_id
1 'polypeptide(L)'
;MIPLLPLTLLFSLLPNARAAPPDDFPGDGIPYRVIPTGTALPENFVGTYLYHYAKCKQNFGPGAKGKIDDAYYDAWVISNPPNPGQKPMPTPLAYATSSDPDNRGTPMINFCQGFFDRRKLEDAITYGNGLTSPNNLRLANYDNRASVFLHELFHLYLAADSPTPNPRVTDLHIEIKLGNGGKTYKTEAYGPLGTKLLARWQGDPTVGTAGYYVQRNADNLAYYALAKYVMTKNGNIYPHLPIVVNEIDGPPYPMNFPGSLAIFITEGSNFYLNTTEGLSAWELSPGDDYPGCSDNANDPQDITSSLAIDGFAPASAYPDSYNSEVASWIDDLVLTGGGSDPGSGAGAGQQIAIASYINPLGDPASWSRLFTYDTGKLSVLVANVLNGPDYVVDPAWKSVIDQAASQGKTDWVPWHWASQIEQDIDKWYELYGSSLGGIFFNEGWPECGPNNVYADLYSYINNYTKRKHPGAFTVLNPGSPIAQCYENTMDALLTFENSYESYQSSFVPNDWTPKDPRKIWHIIYRVPQDKIAAVAALARSRHAGLLEITDDELEITDDDNPNPYDNLPNDAYMQAVLNAVPGGKPGIDDPAKFTGSYVAGVPSNAAVSSSDYSSVTLTWSSVGNALGYAVYKNGAVVLELPPSLTRATIGMLEPGSSDLTFEVRTILASGGGGSSRLISASTQGLPESGTITNVGFTQNGDTVTYTADVLVPYAFVRLFIGIKQPFMKVGIGRGWPIQVPGVDDMGTAHHQIVNYLVEGNEFYSGFYQYTGSWYEGTEANADWSWSPIGVAPQSQSG
;
A
#
# COMPACT_ATOMS: atom_id res chain seq x y z
N MET A 1 -4.24 -20.00 -23.70
CA MET A 1 -3.26 -20.73 -22.88
C MET A 1 -2.35 -21.57 -23.77
N ILE A 2 -1.07 -21.23 -23.83
CA ILE A 2 -0.02 -22.24 -23.66
C ILE A 2 0.15 -22.35 -22.14
N PRO A 3 0.20 -23.54 -21.54
CA PRO A 3 0.31 -23.67 -20.09
C PRO A 3 1.65 -23.10 -19.60
N LEU A 4 1.64 -22.60 -18.37
CA LEU A 4 2.85 -22.25 -17.61
C LEU A 4 3.88 -23.37 -17.70
N LEU A 5 5.08 -23.05 -18.22
CA LEU A 5 6.28 -23.87 -18.07
C LEU A 5 7.27 -23.08 -17.20
N PRO A 6 7.77 -23.63 -16.08
CA PRO A 6 8.93 -23.06 -15.40
C PRO A 6 10.15 -23.10 -16.33
N LEU A 7 11.13 -22.21 -16.13
CA LEU A 7 12.36 -22.14 -16.93
C LEU A 7 13.13 -23.48 -16.97
N THR A 8 12.88 -24.36 -16.00
CA THR A 8 13.34 -25.76 -15.95
C THR A 8 12.73 -26.67 -17.02
N LEU A 9 11.56 -26.33 -17.57
CA LEU A 9 10.85 -27.13 -18.57
C LEU A 9 11.19 -26.69 -20.01
N LEU A 10 11.77 -25.51 -20.24
CA LEU A 10 12.34 -25.13 -21.55
C LEU A 10 13.52 -26.04 -21.94
N PHE A 11 14.25 -26.58 -20.95
CA PHE A 11 15.27 -27.63 -21.13
C PHE A 11 14.68 -29.04 -21.33
N SER A 12 13.39 -29.25 -21.07
CA SER A 12 12.75 -30.56 -21.16
C SER A 12 11.96 -30.80 -22.46
N LEU A 13 11.84 -29.76 -23.30
CA LEU A 13 11.27 -29.85 -24.65
C LEU A 13 12.32 -30.26 -25.71
N LEU A 14 13.47 -30.78 -25.29
CA LEU A 14 14.46 -31.48 -26.13
C LEU A 14 14.32 -33.00 -25.95
N PRO A 15 13.46 -33.70 -26.70
CA PRO A 15 13.31 -35.14 -26.54
C PRO A 15 14.40 -35.86 -27.35
N ASN A 16 15.63 -35.94 -26.81
CA ASN A 16 16.54 -37.09 -26.95
C ASN A 16 17.84 -36.97 -26.15
N ALA A 17 17.75 -36.61 -24.87
CA ALA A 17 18.86 -36.81 -23.94
C ALA A 17 18.38 -37.58 -22.70
N ARG A 18 18.15 -38.90 -22.85
CA ARG A 18 18.24 -39.82 -21.71
C ARG A 18 19.71 -39.91 -21.29
N ALA A 19 20.15 -38.97 -20.46
CA ALA A 19 21.30 -39.15 -19.61
C ALA A 19 20.94 -38.60 -18.24
N ALA A 20 21.05 -39.43 -17.21
CA ALA A 20 20.94 -38.96 -15.83
C ALA A 20 21.97 -37.84 -15.59
N PRO A 21 21.67 -36.86 -14.72
CA PRO A 21 22.67 -35.87 -14.32
C PRO A 21 23.91 -36.59 -13.77
N PRO A 22 25.13 -36.09 -14.03
CA PRO A 22 26.34 -36.72 -13.53
C PRO A 22 26.37 -36.67 -12.00
N ASP A 23 26.99 -37.69 -11.39
CA ASP A 23 26.95 -37.97 -9.94
C ASP A 23 27.54 -36.87 -9.04
N ASP A 24 28.12 -35.83 -9.64
CA ASP A 24 28.80 -34.70 -9.00
C ASP A 24 28.00 -33.38 -9.05
N PHE A 25 26.72 -33.40 -9.45
CA PHE A 25 25.84 -32.22 -9.43
C PHE A 25 25.38 -31.91 -7.99
N PRO A 26 25.84 -30.82 -7.34
CA PRO A 26 25.43 -30.52 -5.97
C PRO A 26 24.11 -29.73 -6.02
N GLY A 27 23.03 -30.35 -5.54
CA GLY A 27 21.68 -29.82 -5.60
C GLY A 27 21.33 -28.77 -4.53
N ASP A 28 22.22 -27.86 -4.18
CA ASP A 28 22.07 -26.97 -3.01
C ASP A 28 22.01 -25.46 -3.30
N GLY A 29 21.99 -25.04 -4.58
CA GLY A 29 21.53 -23.68 -4.94
C GLY A 29 22.48 -22.52 -4.60
N ILE A 30 23.77 -22.76 -4.42
CA ILE A 30 24.77 -21.69 -4.22
C ILE A 30 25.33 -21.20 -5.58
N PRO A 31 25.51 -19.88 -5.83
CA PRO A 31 26.12 -19.38 -7.06
C PRO A 31 27.60 -19.77 -7.16
N TYR A 32 28.00 -20.40 -8.26
CA TYR A 32 29.40 -20.71 -8.55
C TYR A 32 30.18 -19.43 -8.92
N ARG A 33 31.24 -19.12 -8.17
CA ARG A 33 32.24 -18.11 -8.52
C ARG A 33 33.44 -18.83 -9.16
N VAL A 34 33.82 -18.44 -10.38
CA VAL A 34 35.02 -18.96 -11.06
C VAL A 34 36.01 -17.81 -11.25
N ILE A 35 37.27 -18.04 -10.87
CA ILE A 35 38.39 -17.11 -11.01
C ILE A 35 39.20 -17.54 -12.25
N PRO A 36 39.31 -16.72 -13.32
CA PRO A 36 40.07 -17.10 -14.51
C PRO A 36 41.56 -16.71 -14.41
N THR A 37 42.41 -17.49 -15.07
CA THR A 37 43.83 -17.18 -15.32
C THR A 37 44.10 -17.20 -16.83
N GLY A 38 44.31 -16.03 -17.46
CA GLY A 38 44.82 -15.90 -18.84
C GLY A 38 44.37 -14.63 -19.57
N THR A 39 45.23 -14.05 -20.42
CA THR A 39 45.04 -12.79 -21.18
C THR A 39 44.98 -13.04 -22.70
N ALA A 40 44.08 -12.35 -23.42
CA ALA A 40 44.01 -12.33 -24.89
C ALA A 40 44.11 -10.89 -25.46
N LEU A 41 44.68 -10.75 -26.67
CA LEU A 41 45.04 -9.49 -27.35
C LEU A 41 44.19 -9.23 -28.63
N PRO A 42 44.11 -7.97 -29.15
CA PRO A 42 42.94 -7.44 -29.86
C PRO A 42 42.82 -7.67 -31.39
N GLU A 43 43.55 -8.60 -31.99
CA GLU A 43 43.56 -8.72 -33.46
C GLU A 43 43.26 -10.16 -33.90
N ASN A 44 42.00 -10.47 -34.25
CA ASN A 44 41.68 -11.61 -35.12
C ASN A 44 40.32 -11.41 -35.84
N PHE A 45 40.39 -11.33 -37.17
CA PHE A 45 39.31 -11.13 -38.15
C PHE A 45 38.61 -12.45 -38.55
N VAL A 46 38.08 -13.25 -37.61
CA VAL A 46 37.43 -14.52 -37.98
C VAL A 46 36.19 -14.78 -37.12
N GLY A 47 35.04 -15.02 -37.78
CA GLY A 47 33.74 -15.26 -37.16
C GLY A 47 33.72 -16.43 -36.16
N THR A 48 32.83 -16.33 -35.18
CA THR A 48 32.67 -17.33 -34.12
C THR A 48 31.87 -18.52 -34.64
N TYR A 49 32.56 -19.65 -34.89
CA TYR A 49 31.95 -20.91 -35.34
C TYR A 49 31.17 -21.61 -34.21
N LEU A 50 29.89 -21.94 -34.44
CA LEU A 50 29.11 -22.85 -33.59
C LEU A 50 28.87 -24.17 -34.34
N TYR A 51 29.68 -25.20 -34.04
CA TYR A 51 29.66 -26.50 -34.72
C TYR A 51 28.51 -27.44 -34.28
N HIS A 52 28.01 -28.20 -35.27
CA HIS A 52 27.14 -29.38 -35.16
C HIS A 52 27.78 -30.52 -34.32
N TYR A 53 27.05 -31.03 -33.31
CA TYR A 53 27.56 -32.03 -32.36
C TYR A 53 27.35 -33.48 -32.81
N ALA A 54 28.34 -34.05 -33.51
CA ALA A 54 28.54 -35.50 -33.57
C ALA A 54 30.02 -35.84 -33.32
N LYS A 55 30.30 -36.70 -32.32
CA LYS A 55 31.64 -37.27 -31.96
C LYS A 55 32.63 -36.39 -31.18
N CYS A 56 32.17 -35.45 -30.35
CA CYS A 56 33.03 -34.56 -29.55
C CYS A 56 34.05 -35.28 -28.63
N LYS A 57 33.72 -36.46 -28.07
CA LYS A 57 34.67 -37.28 -27.28
C LYS A 57 35.88 -37.80 -28.09
N GLN A 58 35.78 -37.85 -29.41
CA GLN A 58 36.78 -38.48 -30.27
C GLN A 58 37.86 -37.51 -30.76
N ASN A 59 37.58 -36.19 -30.80
CA ASN A 59 38.47 -35.21 -31.45
C ASN A 59 39.13 -34.18 -30.53
N PHE A 60 38.56 -33.84 -29.35
CA PHE A 60 39.06 -32.69 -28.56
C PHE A 60 39.40 -32.98 -27.09
N GLY A 61 39.28 -34.24 -26.65
CA GLY A 61 39.64 -34.64 -25.28
C GLY A 61 38.77 -33.99 -24.18
N PRO A 62 39.05 -34.28 -22.90
CA PRO A 62 38.27 -33.75 -21.78
C PRO A 62 38.55 -32.24 -21.61
N GLY A 63 37.51 -31.39 -21.67
CA GLY A 63 37.63 -29.94 -21.44
C GLY A 63 36.82 -29.03 -22.38
N ALA A 64 36.13 -29.57 -23.39
CA ALA A 64 35.45 -28.77 -24.43
C ALA A 64 34.25 -27.92 -23.94
N LYS A 65 33.79 -28.06 -22.69
CA LYS A 65 32.74 -27.22 -22.08
C LYS A 65 33.18 -25.74 -21.94
N GLY A 66 34.48 -25.48 -21.77
CA GLY A 66 35.01 -24.12 -21.53
C GLY A 66 34.84 -23.13 -22.68
N LYS A 67 34.59 -23.60 -23.92
CA LYS A 67 34.57 -22.71 -25.09
C LYS A 67 33.25 -21.98 -25.36
N ILE A 68 32.16 -22.38 -24.70
CA ILE A 68 30.91 -21.62 -24.67
C ILE A 68 31.01 -20.47 -23.65
N ASP A 69 31.70 -20.72 -22.54
CA ASP A 69 32.02 -19.69 -21.55
C ASP A 69 32.99 -18.65 -22.13
N ASP A 70 33.91 -19.08 -23.02
CA ASP A 70 34.78 -18.17 -23.78
C ASP A 70 34.00 -17.28 -24.76
N ALA A 71 32.95 -17.77 -25.44
CA ALA A 71 32.11 -16.94 -26.32
C ALA A 71 31.29 -15.90 -25.52
N TYR A 72 30.86 -16.27 -24.31
CA TYR A 72 30.20 -15.37 -23.35
C TYR A 72 31.19 -14.34 -22.77
N TYR A 73 32.45 -14.74 -22.56
CA TYR A 73 33.54 -13.88 -22.11
C TYR A 73 34.08 -12.98 -23.23
N ASP A 74 34.15 -13.42 -24.49
CA ASP A 74 34.58 -12.62 -25.64
C ASP A 74 33.55 -11.53 -25.97
N ALA A 75 32.25 -11.86 -25.86
CA ALA A 75 31.17 -10.87 -25.86
C ALA A 75 31.23 -9.90 -24.67
N TRP A 76 31.99 -10.22 -23.61
CA TRP A 76 32.24 -9.37 -22.44
C TRP A 76 33.55 -8.56 -22.57
N VAL A 77 34.60 -9.06 -23.26
CA VAL A 77 35.91 -8.39 -23.38
C VAL A 77 35.98 -7.43 -24.57
N ILE A 78 35.18 -7.62 -25.62
CA ILE A 78 35.26 -6.77 -26.81
C ILE A 78 34.49 -5.45 -26.60
N SER A 79 35.32 -4.39 -26.56
CA SER A 79 35.13 -2.94 -26.71
C SER A 79 34.37 -2.14 -25.65
N ASN A 80 34.97 -0.97 -25.37
CA ASN A 80 34.61 0.05 -24.39
C ASN A 80 33.09 0.25 -24.26
N PRO A 81 32.52 0.15 -23.04
CA PRO A 81 31.12 0.46 -22.84
C PRO A 81 30.84 1.92 -23.21
N PRO A 82 29.70 2.24 -23.82
CA PRO A 82 29.27 3.62 -23.98
C PRO A 82 29.21 4.30 -22.59
N ASN A 83 29.61 5.57 -22.51
CA ASN A 83 29.61 6.32 -21.27
C ASN A 83 28.21 6.30 -20.61
N PRO A 84 28.13 6.25 -19.26
CA PRO A 84 26.86 6.38 -18.55
C PRO A 84 26.14 7.66 -19.01
N GLY A 85 25.06 7.51 -19.77
CA GLY A 85 24.22 8.62 -20.26
C GLY A 85 24.07 8.76 -21.77
N GLN A 86 24.81 8.00 -22.60
CA GLN A 86 24.58 8.04 -24.05
C GLN A 86 23.47 7.06 -24.50
N LYS A 87 22.57 7.56 -25.37
CA LYS A 87 21.60 6.73 -26.08
C LYS A 87 22.32 5.84 -27.12
N PRO A 88 21.90 4.58 -27.33
CA PRO A 88 22.47 3.73 -28.37
C PRO A 88 22.35 4.41 -29.74
N MET A 89 23.41 4.34 -30.56
CA MET A 89 23.34 4.78 -31.96
C MET A 89 22.71 3.65 -32.81
N PRO A 90 21.90 3.98 -33.84
CA PRO A 90 21.38 2.98 -34.77
C PRO A 90 22.52 2.44 -35.65
N THR A 91 22.97 1.25 -35.32
CA THR A 91 24.00 0.51 -36.06
C THR A 91 23.55 -0.95 -36.20
N PRO A 92 23.91 -1.65 -37.30
CA PRO A 92 23.59 -3.07 -37.47
C PRO A 92 24.11 -3.87 -36.29
N LEU A 93 23.26 -4.78 -35.78
CA LEU A 93 23.54 -5.50 -34.55
C LEU A 93 24.16 -6.86 -34.84
N ALA A 94 23.46 -7.73 -35.55
CA ALA A 94 23.96 -9.03 -35.97
C ALA A 94 23.09 -9.57 -37.12
N TYR A 95 23.45 -10.74 -37.65
CA TYR A 95 22.57 -11.55 -38.52
C TYR A 95 22.88 -13.03 -38.34
N ALA A 96 21.91 -13.89 -38.64
CA ALA A 96 22.05 -15.35 -38.57
C ALA A 96 21.69 -16.05 -39.88
N THR A 97 22.31 -17.21 -40.12
CA THR A 97 21.92 -18.13 -41.20
C THR A 97 22.03 -19.57 -40.73
N SER A 98 21.05 -20.39 -41.11
CA SER A 98 21.10 -21.84 -40.87
C SER A 98 22.09 -22.57 -41.78
N SER A 99 22.67 -21.88 -42.76
CA SER A 99 23.75 -22.40 -43.61
C SER A 99 24.76 -21.30 -43.92
N ASP A 100 25.89 -21.38 -43.25
CA ASP A 100 27.09 -20.57 -43.44
C ASP A 100 27.54 -20.59 -44.93
N PRO A 101 27.86 -19.43 -45.54
CA PRO A 101 28.35 -19.33 -46.91
C PRO A 101 29.68 -20.07 -47.15
N ASP A 102 30.57 -20.08 -46.16
CA ASP A 102 31.88 -20.73 -46.17
C ASP A 102 31.80 -22.20 -45.78
N ASN A 103 30.78 -22.60 -45.00
CA ASN A 103 30.56 -23.99 -44.60
C ASN A 103 29.08 -24.41 -44.64
N ARG A 104 28.60 -24.77 -45.84
CA ARG A 104 27.21 -25.17 -46.09
C ARG A 104 26.68 -26.20 -45.08
N GLY A 105 25.52 -25.90 -44.49
CA GLY A 105 24.84 -26.74 -43.50
C GLY A 105 25.29 -26.51 -42.05
N THR A 106 26.20 -25.57 -41.81
CA THR A 106 26.57 -25.13 -40.46
C THR A 106 25.80 -23.86 -40.12
N PRO A 107 25.12 -23.77 -38.96
CA PRO A 107 24.49 -22.52 -38.54
C PRO A 107 25.54 -21.49 -38.13
N MET A 108 25.32 -20.22 -38.46
CA MET A 108 26.20 -19.09 -38.18
C MET A 108 25.38 -17.93 -37.61
N ILE A 109 25.98 -17.21 -36.66
CA ILE A 109 25.59 -15.85 -36.26
C ILE A 109 26.81 -14.96 -36.45
N ASN A 110 26.64 -13.83 -37.13
CA ASN A 110 27.67 -12.83 -37.31
C ASN A 110 27.30 -11.56 -36.53
N PHE A 111 28.16 -11.14 -35.60
CA PHE A 111 27.97 -9.91 -34.83
C PHE A 111 28.60 -8.71 -35.53
N CYS A 112 27.83 -7.64 -35.66
CA CYS A 112 28.27 -6.37 -36.22
C CYS A 112 28.71 -5.40 -35.12
N GLN A 113 29.30 -4.27 -35.50
CA GLN A 113 29.79 -3.27 -34.54
C GLN A 113 28.69 -2.82 -33.55
N GLY A 114 27.44 -2.71 -34.00
CA GLY A 114 26.34 -2.30 -33.15
C GLY A 114 26.01 -3.27 -32.03
N PHE A 115 26.26 -4.57 -32.19
CA PHE A 115 26.17 -5.52 -31.07
C PHE A 115 27.18 -5.17 -29.99
N PHE A 116 28.44 -4.89 -30.37
CA PHE A 116 29.47 -4.54 -29.42
C PHE A 116 29.29 -3.14 -28.82
N ASP A 117 28.52 -2.26 -29.44
CA ASP A 117 28.17 -0.94 -28.87
C ASP A 117 27.07 -1.02 -27.79
N ARG A 118 26.36 -2.15 -27.68
CA ARG A 118 25.27 -2.36 -26.69
C ARG A 118 25.82 -2.65 -25.29
N ARG A 119 25.00 -2.39 -24.27
CA ARG A 119 25.30 -2.73 -22.86
C ARG A 119 25.41 -4.24 -22.67
N LYS A 120 26.25 -4.65 -21.73
CA LYS A 120 26.19 -6.00 -21.16
C LYS A 120 24.87 -6.17 -20.41
N LEU A 121 24.40 -7.40 -20.26
CA LEU A 121 23.13 -7.68 -19.58
C LEU A 121 23.09 -7.11 -18.15
N GLU A 122 24.17 -7.27 -17.37
CA GLU A 122 24.27 -6.74 -16.01
C GLU A 122 24.15 -5.21 -15.95
N ASP A 123 24.79 -4.52 -16.89
CA ASP A 123 24.77 -3.06 -16.98
C ASP A 123 23.39 -2.56 -17.41
N ALA A 124 22.73 -3.28 -18.31
CA ALA A 124 21.37 -2.97 -18.73
C ALA A 124 20.33 -3.18 -17.62
N ILE A 125 20.48 -4.24 -16.82
CA ILE A 125 19.65 -4.44 -15.61
C ILE A 125 19.90 -3.32 -14.60
N THR A 126 21.16 -3.00 -14.33
CA THR A 126 21.54 -1.93 -13.38
C THR A 126 21.01 -0.58 -13.85
N TYR A 127 21.17 -0.27 -15.14
CA TYR A 127 20.66 0.95 -15.75
C TYR A 127 19.13 1.02 -15.66
N GLY A 128 18.41 0.02 -16.17
CA GLY A 128 16.95 0.02 -16.19
C GLY A 128 16.32 0.06 -14.80
N ASN A 129 16.87 -0.70 -13.83
CA ASN A 129 16.40 -0.67 -12.45
C ASN A 129 16.72 0.65 -11.72
N GLY A 130 17.77 1.35 -12.14
CA GLY A 130 18.14 2.66 -11.59
C GLY A 130 17.28 3.82 -12.10
N LEU A 131 16.41 3.59 -13.09
CA LEU A 131 15.51 4.61 -13.60
C LEU A 131 14.29 4.79 -12.69
N THR A 132 13.81 6.02 -12.58
CA THR A 132 12.56 6.30 -11.88
C THR A 132 11.36 5.73 -12.64
N SER A 133 10.33 5.28 -11.94
CA SER A 133 9.05 4.91 -12.56
C SER A 133 8.45 6.11 -13.31
N PRO A 134 7.88 5.92 -14.52
CA PRO A 134 7.63 4.64 -15.20
C PRO A 134 8.78 4.14 -16.10
N ASN A 135 9.95 4.79 -16.12
CA ASN A 135 11.04 4.42 -17.03
C ASN A 135 11.66 3.05 -16.70
N ASN A 136 11.68 2.62 -15.44
CA ASN A 136 12.07 1.24 -15.07
C ASN A 136 11.05 0.18 -15.53
N LEU A 137 9.86 0.57 -15.99
CA LEU A 137 8.84 -0.34 -16.56
C LEU A 137 8.96 -0.45 -18.09
N ARG A 138 9.83 0.34 -18.73
CA ARG A 138 10.09 0.31 -20.17
C ARG A 138 11.12 -0.75 -20.50
N LEU A 139 10.68 -1.82 -21.15
CA LEU A 139 11.55 -2.92 -21.54
C LEU A 139 12.71 -2.49 -22.47
N ALA A 140 12.50 -1.43 -23.27
CA ALA A 140 13.55 -0.84 -24.12
C ALA A 140 14.74 -0.28 -23.31
N ASN A 141 14.53 0.15 -22.07
CA ASN A 141 15.61 0.61 -21.19
C ASN A 141 16.52 -0.53 -20.72
N TYR A 142 16.15 -1.78 -20.98
CA TYR A 142 16.95 -2.96 -20.67
C TYR A 142 17.64 -3.54 -21.90
N ASP A 143 17.72 -2.78 -23.00
CA ASP A 143 18.40 -3.18 -24.22
C ASP A 143 19.88 -3.56 -24.00
N ASN A 144 20.28 -4.71 -24.54
CA ASN A 144 21.55 -5.34 -24.22
C ASN A 144 22.02 -6.37 -25.27
N ARG A 145 23.28 -6.77 -25.19
CA ARG A 145 23.90 -7.78 -26.07
C ARG A 145 23.18 -9.15 -26.03
N ALA A 146 22.68 -9.58 -24.86
CA ALA A 146 22.07 -10.90 -24.73
C ALA A 146 20.71 -11.00 -25.42
N SER A 147 19.90 -9.94 -25.45
CA SER A 147 18.64 -9.93 -26.23
C SER A 147 18.90 -9.98 -27.73
N VAL A 148 19.92 -9.27 -28.22
CA VAL A 148 20.35 -9.36 -29.63
C VAL A 148 20.82 -10.78 -29.96
N PHE A 149 21.67 -11.36 -29.11
CA PHE A 149 22.12 -12.74 -29.33
C PHE A 149 20.95 -13.73 -29.38
N LEU A 150 19.98 -13.59 -28.48
CA LEU A 150 18.80 -14.45 -28.45
C LEU A 150 17.95 -14.28 -29.72
N HIS A 151 17.77 -13.05 -30.19
CA HIS A 151 17.09 -12.78 -31.46
C HIS A 151 17.73 -13.58 -32.60
N GLU A 152 19.05 -13.41 -32.80
CA GLU A 152 19.79 -14.13 -33.85
C GLU A 152 19.76 -15.65 -33.69
N LEU A 153 19.85 -16.11 -32.44
CA LEU A 153 19.79 -17.52 -32.13
C LEU A 153 18.45 -18.13 -32.57
N PHE A 154 17.34 -17.41 -32.43
CA PHE A 154 16.02 -17.94 -32.81
C PHE A 154 15.81 -18.12 -34.31
N HIS A 155 16.57 -17.43 -35.18
CA HIS A 155 16.57 -17.70 -36.62
C HIS A 155 17.20 -19.05 -36.98
N LEU A 156 18.03 -19.61 -36.11
CA LEU A 156 18.67 -20.89 -36.36
C LEU A 156 17.67 -22.04 -36.13
N TYR A 157 17.45 -22.84 -37.16
CA TYR A 157 16.53 -24.00 -37.09
C TYR A 157 16.86 -24.94 -35.94
N LEU A 158 18.15 -25.14 -35.67
CA LEU A 158 18.64 -25.98 -34.57
C LEU A 158 18.24 -25.44 -33.18
N ALA A 159 18.17 -24.12 -33.01
CA ALA A 159 17.88 -23.51 -31.74
C ALA A 159 16.38 -23.35 -31.47
N ALA A 160 15.59 -23.07 -32.52
CA ALA A 160 14.13 -22.93 -32.42
C ALA A 160 13.35 -24.24 -32.68
N ASP A 161 14.02 -25.32 -33.05
CA ASP A 161 13.42 -26.59 -33.49
C ASP A 161 12.39 -26.39 -34.62
N SER A 162 12.78 -25.59 -35.62
CA SER A 162 11.95 -25.21 -36.77
C SER A 162 12.48 -25.84 -38.07
N PRO A 163 11.63 -26.18 -39.08
CA PRO A 163 10.18 -26.00 -39.15
C PRO A 163 9.36 -27.18 -38.59
N THR A 164 9.95 -28.14 -37.86
CA THR A 164 9.21 -29.31 -37.38
C THR A 164 9.68 -29.68 -35.98
N PRO A 165 8.81 -29.62 -34.96
CA PRO A 165 7.35 -29.39 -34.99
C PRO A 165 6.93 -27.91 -35.06
N ASN A 166 7.85 -26.96 -34.83
CA ASN A 166 7.54 -25.54 -34.70
C ASN A 166 7.61 -24.83 -36.06
N PRO A 167 6.79 -23.81 -36.34
CA PRO A 167 6.94 -23.03 -37.57
C PRO A 167 8.30 -22.31 -37.62
N ARG A 168 8.75 -21.93 -38.83
CA ARG A 168 9.96 -21.12 -38.99
C ARG A 168 9.81 -19.79 -38.26
N VAL A 169 10.88 -19.42 -37.56
CA VAL A 169 11.06 -18.11 -36.95
C VAL A 169 11.81 -17.21 -37.94
N THR A 170 11.30 -16.01 -38.15
CA THR A 170 11.77 -14.99 -39.11
C THR A 170 11.46 -13.60 -38.53
N ASP A 171 11.84 -12.55 -39.25
CA ASP A 171 11.52 -11.16 -38.92
C ASP A 171 10.20 -10.77 -39.57
N LEU A 172 9.13 -10.86 -38.77
CA LEU A 172 7.80 -10.59 -39.28
C LEU A 172 7.60 -9.10 -39.49
N HIS A 173 7.20 -8.72 -40.70
CA HIS A 173 6.87 -7.35 -41.04
C HIS A 173 5.43 -7.04 -40.67
N ILE A 174 5.18 -5.88 -40.05
CA ILE A 174 3.85 -5.38 -39.70
C ILE A 174 3.55 -4.08 -40.44
N GLU A 175 2.28 -3.87 -40.75
CA GLU A 175 1.74 -2.69 -41.38
C GLU A 175 0.74 -2.02 -40.41
N ILE A 176 1.02 -0.78 -40.02
CA ILE A 176 0.25 -0.03 -39.01
C ILE A 176 -0.35 1.22 -39.66
N LYS A 177 -1.66 1.43 -39.52
CA LYS A 177 -2.32 2.69 -39.91
C LYS A 177 -2.17 3.71 -38.79
N LEU A 178 -1.79 4.95 -39.13
CA LEU A 178 -1.59 6.06 -38.20
C LEU A 178 -2.63 7.15 -38.41
N GLY A 179 -3.35 7.48 -37.33
CA GLY A 179 -4.39 8.50 -37.31
C GLY A 179 -5.54 8.28 -38.30
N ASN A 180 -6.53 9.18 -38.26
CA ASN A 180 -7.69 9.11 -39.16
C ASN A 180 -7.33 9.43 -40.63
N GLY A 181 -6.15 10.02 -40.88
CA GLY A 181 -5.65 10.32 -42.22
C GLY A 181 -5.16 9.11 -43.03
N GLY A 182 -5.10 7.91 -42.43
CA GLY A 182 -4.82 6.65 -43.13
C GLY A 182 -3.37 6.45 -43.57
N LYS A 183 -2.40 7.20 -43.01
CA LYS A 183 -0.98 6.98 -43.33
C LYS A 183 -0.56 5.59 -42.85
N THR A 184 0.00 4.80 -43.75
CA THR A 184 0.43 3.44 -43.46
C THR A 184 1.94 3.41 -43.19
N TYR A 185 2.34 2.77 -42.11
CA TYR A 185 3.74 2.57 -41.72
C TYR A 185 4.09 1.09 -41.76
N LYS A 186 5.12 0.74 -42.53
CA LYS A 186 5.64 -0.63 -42.65
C LYS A 186 6.96 -0.73 -41.90
N THR A 187 7.07 -1.72 -41.04
CA THR A 187 8.25 -1.94 -40.19
C THR A 187 8.29 -3.39 -39.76
N GLU A 188 9.46 -3.88 -39.38
CA GLU A 188 9.58 -5.17 -38.70
C GLU A 188 8.87 -5.11 -37.34
N ALA A 189 8.38 -6.24 -36.85
CA ALA A 189 7.79 -6.38 -35.53
C ALA A 189 8.86 -6.36 -34.43
N TYR A 190 9.78 -5.41 -34.52
CA TYR A 190 10.90 -5.24 -33.61
C TYR A 190 10.55 -4.39 -32.40
N GLY A 191 11.29 -4.64 -31.34
CA GLY A 191 11.21 -3.91 -30.08
C GLY A 191 9.92 -4.14 -29.31
N PRO A 192 9.78 -3.48 -28.15
CA PRO A 192 8.63 -3.67 -27.27
C PRO A 192 7.28 -3.30 -27.91
N LEU A 193 7.23 -2.32 -28.82
CA LEU A 193 5.98 -1.97 -29.51
C LEU A 193 5.61 -3.02 -30.56
N GLY A 194 6.52 -3.35 -31.48
CA GLY A 194 6.25 -4.30 -32.57
C GLY A 194 5.86 -5.68 -32.05
N THR A 195 6.58 -6.18 -31.04
CA THR A 195 6.30 -7.47 -30.40
C THR A 195 4.92 -7.50 -29.71
N LYS A 196 4.53 -6.40 -29.04
CA LYS A 196 3.22 -6.30 -28.38
C LYS A 196 2.09 -6.09 -29.36
N LEU A 197 2.30 -5.35 -30.46
CA LEU A 197 1.33 -5.24 -31.55
C LEU A 197 1.05 -6.62 -32.15
N LEU A 198 2.09 -7.39 -32.47
CA LEU A 198 1.93 -8.74 -32.99
C LEU A 198 1.25 -9.67 -31.97
N ALA A 199 1.55 -9.51 -30.68
CA ALA A 199 0.91 -10.28 -29.61
C ALA A 199 -0.55 -9.91 -29.35
N ARG A 200 -0.99 -8.71 -29.79
CA ARG A 200 -2.38 -8.24 -29.70
C ARG A 200 -3.17 -8.44 -30.98
N TRP A 201 -2.51 -8.56 -32.13
CA TRP A 201 -3.15 -8.77 -33.42
C TRP A 201 -3.94 -10.08 -33.46
N GLN A 202 -5.17 -10.02 -33.99
CA GLN A 202 -6.07 -11.17 -34.05
C GLN A 202 -5.53 -12.34 -34.91
N GLY A 203 -4.60 -12.06 -35.83
CA GLY A 203 -4.07 -13.02 -36.79
C GLY A 203 -4.89 -13.07 -38.07
N ASP A 204 -4.39 -13.78 -39.08
CA ASP A 204 -5.17 -14.13 -40.26
C ASP A 204 -6.05 -15.36 -39.92
N PRO A 205 -7.39 -15.24 -39.93
CA PRO A 205 -8.28 -16.35 -39.59
C PRO A 205 -8.11 -17.57 -40.51
N THR A 206 -7.47 -17.43 -41.67
CA THR A 206 -7.18 -18.52 -42.62
C THR A 206 -5.84 -19.21 -42.36
N VAL A 207 -4.92 -18.59 -41.63
CA VAL A 207 -3.55 -19.10 -41.38
C VAL A 207 -3.33 -19.43 -39.92
N GLY A 208 -3.72 -18.56 -38.99
CA GLY A 208 -3.50 -18.76 -37.56
C GLY A 208 -3.89 -17.57 -36.69
N THR A 209 -3.99 -17.79 -35.39
CA THR A 209 -4.31 -16.75 -34.40
C THR A 209 -3.05 -16.00 -33.95
N ALA A 210 -3.20 -15.01 -33.05
CA ALA A 210 -2.08 -14.28 -32.42
C ALA A 210 -0.89 -15.18 -32.03
N GLY A 211 -1.15 -16.32 -31.36
CA GLY A 211 -0.10 -17.24 -30.91
C GLY A 211 0.69 -17.89 -32.05
N TYR A 212 0.07 -18.09 -33.22
CA TYR A 212 0.74 -18.63 -34.41
C TYR A 212 1.81 -17.68 -34.94
N TYR A 213 1.58 -16.37 -34.88
CA TYR A 213 2.53 -15.36 -35.36
C TYR A 213 3.57 -14.98 -34.30
N VAL A 214 3.17 -14.91 -33.03
CA VAL A 214 4.10 -14.62 -31.91
C VAL A 214 5.24 -15.64 -31.84
N GLN A 215 4.97 -16.93 -32.04
CA GLN A 215 6.01 -17.96 -32.04
C GLN A 215 6.90 -17.97 -33.29
N ARG A 216 6.63 -17.09 -34.27
CA ARG A 216 7.34 -17.00 -35.56
C ARG A 216 8.17 -15.74 -35.71
N ASN A 217 8.09 -14.82 -34.75
CA ASN A 217 8.88 -13.59 -34.74
C ASN A 217 10.04 -13.75 -33.75
N ALA A 218 11.29 -13.60 -34.21
CA ALA A 218 12.48 -13.76 -33.35
C ALA A 218 12.44 -12.80 -32.16
N ASP A 219 12.03 -11.56 -32.39
CA ASP A 219 11.94 -10.53 -31.37
C ASP A 219 10.88 -10.82 -30.31
N ASN A 220 9.76 -11.47 -30.65
CA ASN A 220 8.78 -11.88 -29.64
C ASN A 220 9.36 -12.89 -28.64
N LEU A 221 10.19 -13.83 -29.11
CA LEU A 221 10.85 -14.82 -28.26
C LEU A 221 11.95 -14.17 -27.42
N ALA A 222 12.78 -13.32 -28.04
CA ALA A 222 13.87 -12.62 -27.36
C ALA A 222 13.36 -11.65 -26.28
N TYR A 223 12.35 -10.83 -26.59
CA TYR A 223 11.77 -9.88 -25.63
C TYR A 223 10.94 -10.55 -24.55
N TYR A 224 10.31 -11.71 -24.81
CA TYR A 224 9.68 -12.50 -23.75
C TYR A 224 10.73 -12.98 -22.73
N ALA A 225 11.84 -13.54 -23.21
CA ALA A 225 12.93 -13.98 -22.35
C ALA A 225 13.53 -12.81 -21.54
N LEU A 226 13.77 -11.67 -22.20
CA LEU A 226 14.26 -10.46 -21.55
C LEU A 226 13.28 -9.95 -20.49
N ALA A 227 11.99 -9.84 -20.79
CA ALA A 227 10.97 -9.36 -19.87
C ALA A 227 10.87 -10.24 -18.61
N LYS A 228 10.90 -11.57 -18.79
CA LYS A 228 10.90 -12.51 -17.67
C LYS A 228 12.17 -12.40 -16.84
N TYR A 229 13.33 -12.23 -17.48
CA TYR A 229 14.58 -12.03 -16.76
C TYR A 229 14.56 -10.72 -15.95
N VAL A 230 14.18 -9.61 -16.56
CA VAL A 230 14.03 -8.30 -15.90
C VAL A 230 13.06 -8.40 -14.71
N MET A 231 11.92 -9.07 -14.88
CA MET A 231 10.96 -9.30 -13.80
C MET A 231 11.63 -9.94 -12.58
N THR A 232 12.45 -10.99 -12.76
CA THR A 232 13.19 -11.60 -11.63
C THR A 232 14.23 -10.69 -10.98
N LYS A 233 14.64 -9.62 -11.66
CA LYS A 233 15.66 -8.67 -11.18
C LYS A 233 15.09 -7.34 -10.70
N ASN A 234 13.80 -7.07 -10.91
CA ASN A 234 13.15 -5.81 -10.55
C ASN A 234 11.95 -6.06 -9.62
N GLY A 235 12.19 -6.66 -8.45
CA GLY A 235 11.15 -6.86 -7.43
C GLY A 235 9.97 -7.75 -7.87
N ASN A 236 10.19 -8.63 -8.86
CA ASN A 236 9.14 -9.43 -9.50
C ASN A 236 8.08 -8.62 -10.26
N ILE A 237 8.42 -7.38 -10.67
CA ILE A 237 7.55 -6.48 -11.45
C ILE A 237 7.81 -6.68 -12.94
N TYR A 238 6.75 -6.89 -13.72
CA TYR A 238 6.85 -7.08 -15.17
C TYR A 238 7.05 -5.74 -15.90
N PRO A 239 8.06 -5.58 -16.77
CA PRO A 239 8.31 -4.36 -17.54
C PRO A 239 7.29 -4.20 -18.68
N HIS A 240 6.10 -3.73 -18.32
CA HIS A 240 4.91 -3.78 -19.17
C HIS A 240 4.79 -2.65 -20.20
N LEU A 241 5.74 -1.69 -20.28
CA LEU A 241 5.65 -0.57 -21.23
C LEU A 241 6.33 -0.85 -22.59
N PRO A 242 5.73 -0.43 -23.72
CA PRO A 242 4.43 0.25 -23.83
C PRO A 242 3.25 -0.72 -23.68
N ILE A 243 2.08 -0.24 -23.25
CA ILE A 243 0.84 -1.03 -23.25
C ILE A 243 0.11 -0.79 -24.57
N VAL A 244 -0.34 -1.85 -25.24
CA VAL A 244 -1.11 -1.78 -26.50
C VAL A 244 -2.57 -2.10 -26.20
N VAL A 245 -3.51 -1.21 -26.54
CA VAL A 245 -4.95 -1.38 -26.27
C VAL A 245 -5.83 -0.88 -27.41
N ASN A 246 -7.04 -1.44 -27.49
CA ASN A 246 -8.14 -0.86 -28.27
C ASN A 246 -8.95 0.05 -27.32
N GLU A 247 -9.42 1.20 -27.80
CA GLU A 247 -10.42 2.10 -27.20
C GLU A 247 -10.59 2.02 -25.67
N ILE A 248 -10.11 3.05 -24.95
CA ILE A 248 -10.40 3.21 -23.52
C ILE A 248 -11.70 4.00 -23.37
N ASP A 249 -12.69 3.45 -22.67
CA ASP A 249 -13.90 4.17 -22.28
C ASP A 249 -13.54 5.30 -21.30
N GLY A 250 -13.58 6.56 -21.76
CA GLY A 250 -13.30 7.74 -20.92
C GLY A 250 -12.97 9.01 -21.72
N PRO A 251 -12.95 10.20 -21.10
CA PRO A 251 -12.52 11.44 -21.77
C PRO A 251 -11.05 11.36 -22.21
N PRO A 252 -10.63 12.11 -23.25
CA PRO A 252 -9.28 12.01 -23.81
C PRO A 252 -8.23 12.42 -22.77
N TYR A 253 -7.54 11.42 -22.21
CA TYR A 253 -6.50 11.63 -21.21
C TYR A 253 -5.30 12.36 -21.82
N PRO A 254 -4.76 13.42 -21.18
CA PRO A 254 -3.45 13.93 -21.54
C PRO A 254 -2.40 12.89 -21.16
N MET A 255 -1.78 12.23 -22.16
CA MET A 255 -0.69 11.29 -21.92
C MET A 255 0.53 12.04 -21.37
N ASN A 256 0.82 11.86 -20.08
CA ASN A 256 1.97 12.50 -19.43
C ASN A 256 3.30 11.82 -19.75
N PHE A 257 3.28 10.63 -20.34
CA PHE A 257 4.47 9.88 -20.72
C PHE A 257 4.40 9.42 -22.18
N PRO A 258 4.94 10.21 -23.12
CA PRO A 258 5.09 9.82 -24.52
C PRO A 258 5.73 8.44 -24.60
N GLY A 259 5.17 7.52 -25.38
CA GLY A 259 5.78 6.20 -25.49
C GLY A 259 5.38 5.18 -24.40
N SER A 260 4.32 5.42 -23.61
CA SER A 260 3.82 4.44 -22.60
C SER A 260 2.54 3.68 -22.96
N LEU A 261 1.58 4.29 -23.67
CA LEU A 261 0.30 3.69 -24.07
C LEU A 261 0.01 3.89 -25.57
N ALA A 262 -0.13 2.79 -26.31
CA ALA A 262 -0.47 2.76 -27.73
C ALA A 262 -1.96 2.41 -27.92
N ILE A 263 -2.78 3.43 -28.16
CA ILE A 263 -4.25 3.31 -28.26
C ILE A 263 -4.66 3.19 -29.73
N PHE A 264 -5.36 2.12 -30.06
CA PHE A 264 -6.00 1.96 -31.37
C PHE A 264 -7.47 2.37 -31.31
N ILE A 265 -7.93 3.00 -32.38
CA ILE A 265 -9.32 3.43 -32.57
C ILE A 265 -9.92 2.68 -33.76
N THR A 266 -11.18 2.29 -33.63
CA THR A 266 -11.98 1.67 -34.69
C THR A 266 -13.09 2.63 -35.14
N GLU A 267 -12.88 3.34 -36.25
CA GLU A 267 -13.93 4.17 -36.88
C GLU A 267 -14.43 3.51 -38.17
N GLY A 268 -15.60 2.87 -38.11
CA GLY A 268 -16.16 2.15 -39.25
C GLY A 268 -15.28 0.95 -39.65
N SER A 269 -14.72 0.98 -40.87
CA SER A 269 -13.75 -0.04 -41.35
C SER A 269 -12.28 0.35 -41.12
N ASN A 270 -12.02 1.49 -40.45
CA ASN A 270 -10.67 1.98 -40.20
C ASN A 270 -10.23 1.61 -38.78
N PHE A 271 -9.19 0.78 -38.68
CA PHE A 271 -8.49 0.48 -37.45
C PHE A 271 -7.11 1.14 -37.49
N TYR A 272 -6.81 2.07 -36.58
CA TYR A 272 -5.58 2.86 -36.62
C TYR A 272 -5.05 3.20 -35.24
N LEU A 273 -3.72 3.37 -35.12
CA LEU A 273 -3.08 3.90 -33.93
C LEU A 273 -3.40 5.40 -33.81
N ASN A 274 -4.01 5.80 -32.70
CA ASN A 274 -4.38 7.17 -32.40
C ASN A 274 -3.17 8.01 -31.98
N THR A 275 -2.38 8.45 -32.96
CA THR A 275 -1.22 9.32 -32.77
C THR A 275 -1.22 10.43 -33.82
N THR A 276 -0.84 11.64 -33.40
CA THR A 276 -0.58 12.78 -34.31
C THR A 276 0.87 12.84 -34.77
N GLU A 277 1.77 12.13 -34.08
CA GLU A 277 3.19 11.99 -34.41
C GLU A 277 3.45 10.63 -35.09
N GLY A 278 4.60 10.48 -35.76
CA GLY A 278 5.04 9.16 -36.27
C GLY A 278 5.29 8.16 -35.13
N LEU A 279 5.90 7.02 -35.43
CA LEU A 279 6.24 6.04 -34.38
C LEU A 279 7.44 6.46 -33.50
N SER A 280 7.96 7.68 -33.63
CA SER A 280 9.13 8.19 -32.91
C SER A 280 8.99 8.25 -31.39
N ALA A 281 7.75 8.33 -30.88
CA ALA A 281 7.47 8.27 -29.45
C ALA A 281 7.67 6.86 -28.87
N TRP A 282 7.68 5.84 -29.72
CA TRP A 282 7.86 4.44 -29.38
C TRP A 282 9.24 4.03 -29.88
N GLU A 283 10.12 3.61 -28.99
CA GLU A 283 11.40 3.06 -29.40
C GLU A 283 11.15 1.72 -30.12
N LEU A 284 11.02 1.80 -31.44
CA LEU A 284 11.31 0.70 -32.34
C LEU A 284 12.83 0.50 -32.27
N SER A 285 13.28 -0.74 -32.15
CA SER A 285 14.71 -1.06 -32.01
C SER A 285 15.59 -0.25 -32.99
N PRO A 286 16.76 0.29 -32.58
CA PRO A 286 17.56 1.11 -33.48
C PRO A 286 18.46 0.22 -34.34
N GLY A 287 17.88 -0.41 -35.36
CA GLY A 287 18.62 -1.09 -36.42
C GLY A 287 18.01 -0.70 -37.77
N ASP A 288 18.56 0.32 -38.41
CA ASP A 288 18.33 0.57 -39.84
C ASP A 288 19.53 0.01 -40.64
N ASP A 289 19.25 -0.47 -41.84
CA ASP A 289 20.18 -1.04 -42.83
C ASP A 289 21.44 -0.20 -43.07
N TYR A 290 22.62 -0.82 -42.94
CA TYR A 290 23.90 -0.28 -43.43
C TYR A 290 24.38 -1.06 -44.67
N PRO A 291 24.94 -0.39 -45.70
CA PRO A 291 25.44 -1.09 -46.88
C PRO A 291 26.54 -2.10 -46.55
N GLY A 292 26.27 -3.40 -46.72
CA GLY A 292 27.22 -4.50 -46.55
C GLY A 292 26.93 -5.49 -45.42
N CYS A 293 25.90 -5.25 -44.59
CA CYS A 293 25.38 -6.19 -43.60
C CYS A 293 23.85 -6.11 -43.58
N SER A 294 23.21 -6.63 -44.64
CA SER A 294 21.76 -6.81 -44.69
C SER A 294 21.37 -8.06 -43.91
N ASP A 295 20.34 -7.98 -43.08
CA ASP A 295 19.61 -9.20 -42.73
C ASP A 295 19.09 -9.87 -44.02
N ASN A 296 19.00 -11.19 -44.02
CA ASN A 296 18.26 -11.96 -45.03
C ASN A 296 18.65 -11.81 -46.51
N ALA A 297 19.94 -11.88 -46.84
CA ALA A 297 20.33 -12.05 -48.24
C ALA A 297 20.01 -13.44 -48.85
N ASN A 298 19.47 -14.43 -48.11
CA ASN A 298 19.45 -15.83 -48.61
C ASN A 298 18.26 -16.77 -48.25
N ASP A 299 17.15 -16.37 -47.60
CA ASP A 299 15.95 -17.26 -47.54
C ASP A 299 14.84 -16.77 -48.50
N PRO A 300 14.65 -17.38 -49.68
CA PRO A 300 13.66 -16.97 -50.68
C PRO A 300 12.20 -17.20 -50.27
N GLN A 301 11.93 -17.48 -49.00
CA GLN A 301 10.60 -17.72 -48.43
C GLN A 301 10.21 -16.78 -47.28
N ASP A 302 11.01 -15.74 -47.00
CA ASP A 302 10.58 -14.72 -46.05
C ASP A 302 9.26 -14.10 -46.51
N ILE A 303 8.35 -13.89 -45.55
CA ILE A 303 7.03 -13.35 -45.82
C ILE A 303 7.22 -11.91 -46.32
N THR A 304 7.30 -11.76 -47.65
CA THR A 304 7.45 -10.47 -48.33
C THR A 304 6.22 -9.57 -48.19
N SER A 305 5.12 -10.06 -47.60
CA SER A 305 3.89 -9.32 -47.37
C SER A 305 3.77 -8.88 -45.91
N SER A 306 3.81 -7.57 -45.66
CA SER A 306 3.57 -6.99 -44.33
C SER A 306 2.20 -7.43 -43.78
N LEU A 307 2.16 -7.82 -42.51
CA LEU A 307 0.96 -8.21 -41.77
C LEU A 307 0.19 -6.94 -41.36
N ALA A 308 -0.98 -6.72 -41.95
CA ALA A 308 -1.82 -5.57 -41.62
C ALA A 308 -2.38 -5.71 -40.19
N ILE A 309 -1.98 -4.81 -39.29
CA ILE A 309 -2.55 -4.68 -37.96
C ILE A 309 -3.89 -3.98 -38.10
N ASP A 310 -4.94 -4.78 -38.31
CA ASP A 310 -6.29 -4.35 -38.70
C ASP A 310 -7.37 -4.69 -37.66
N GLY A 311 -6.98 -5.32 -36.55
CA GLY A 311 -7.84 -5.62 -35.42
C GLY A 311 -7.07 -6.37 -34.33
N PHE A 312 -7.55 -6.26 -33.09
CA PHE A 312 -6.98 -6.99 -31.96
C PHE A 312 -7.81 -8.20 -31.58
N ALA A 313 -7.14 -9.25 -31.11
CA ALA A 313 -7.80 -10.39 -30.50
C ALA A 313 -8.66 -9.92 -29.31
N PRO A 314 -9.86 -10.48 -29.12
CA PRO A 314 -10.72 -10.10 -28.00
C PRO A 314 -10.05 -10.42 -26.67
N ALA A 315 -10.39 -9.70 -25.60
CA ALA A 315 -9.85 -9.94 -24.25
C ALA A 315 -10.02 -11.40 -23.80
N SER A 316 -11.10 -12.07 -24.22
CA SER A 316 -11.36 -13.50 -23.96
C SER A 316 -10.34 -14.45 -24.59
N ALA A 317 -9.52 -14.00 -25.54
CA ALA A 317 -8.40 -14.79 -26.08
C ALA A 317 -7.23 -14.91 -25.08
N TYR A 318 -7.21 -14.05 -24.05
CA TYR A 318 -6.18 -14.00 -23.02
C TYR A 318 -6.74 -14.49 -21.67
N PRO A 319 -5.88 -15.03 -20.79
CA PRO A 319 -6.29 -15.39 -19.43
C PRO A 319 -6.81 -14.19 -18.67
N ASP A 320 -7.82 -14.38 -17.82
CA ASP A 320 -8.36 -13.32 -16.97
C ASP A 320 -7.28 -12.66 -16.12
N SER A 321 -6.30 -13.42 -15.63
CA SER A 321 -5.15 -12.90 -14.89
C SER A 321 -4.33 -11.90 -15.70
N TYR A 322 -4.12 -12.14 -17.00
CA TYR A 322 -3.42 -11.21 -17.89
C TYR A 322 -4.27 -9.96 -18.13
N ASN A 323 -5.58 -10.13 -18.37
CA ASN A 323 -6.48 -8.98 -18.56
C ASN A 323 -6.55 -8.11 -17.30
N SER A 324 -6.56 -8.71 -16.11
CA SER A 324 -6.49 -8.00 -14.83
C SER A 324 -5.17 -7.26 -14.64
N GLU A 325 -4.03 -7.90 -14.96
CA GLU A 325 -2.72 -7.24 -14.91
C GLU A 325 -2.67 -6.05 -15.89
N VAL A 326 -3.12 -6.22 -17.12
CA VAL A 326 -3.17 -5.13 -18.12
C VAL A 326 -4.07 -3.98 -17.65
N ALA A 327 -5.21 -4.26 -17.04
CA ALA A 327 -6.08 -3.22 -16.46
C ALA A 327 -5.33 -2.45 -15.35
N SER A 328 -4.69 -3.16 -14.42
CA SER A 328 -3.91 -2.52 -13.35
C SER A 328 -2.76 -1.66 -13.88
N TRP A 329 -2.06 -2.12 -14.92
CA TRP A 329 -0.98 -1.35 -15.55
C TRP A 329 -1.49 -0.08 -16.24
N ILE A 330 -2.68 -0.11 -16.83
CA ILE A 330 -3.31 1.07 -17.44
C ILE A 330 -3.70 2.06 -16.36
N ASP A 331 -4.31 1.58 -15.27
CA ASP A 331 -4.67 2.42 -14.13
C ASP A 331 -3.42 3.10 -13.53
N ASP A 332 -2.31 2.37 -13.37
CA ASP A 332 -1.04 2.90 -12.88
C ASP A 332 -0.45 4.02 -13.79
N LEU A 333 -0.61 3.88 -15.12
CA LEU A 333 -0.20 4.91 -16.08
C LEU A 333 -1.10 6.15 -16.06
N VAL A 334 -2.38 5.97 -15.74
CA VAL A 334 -3.35 7.07 -15.58
C VAL A 334 -3.10 7.80 -14.25
N LEU A 335 -2.64 7.11 -13.21
CA LEU A 335 -2.40 7.66 -11.87
C LEU A 335 -1.04 8.38 -11.71
N THR A 336 -0.15 8.33 -12.71
CA THR A 336 1.19 8.95 -12.65
C THR A 336 1.32 10.27 -13.39
N GLY A 337 0.23 10.78 -13.96
CA GLY A 337 0.20 12.17 -14.42
C GLY A 337 -1.23 12.71 -14.54
N GLY A 338 -1.46 13.83 -13.88
CA GLY A 338 -2.69 14.61 -14.00
C GLY A 338 -3.84 14.00 -13.22
N GLY A 339 -4.29 14.71 -12.18
CA GLY A 339 -5.37 14.28 -11.31
C GLY A 339 -6.57 13.74 -12.08
N SER A 340 -7.00 12.54 -11.70
CA SER A 340 -8.39 12.17 -11.81
C SER A 340 -9.18 13.09 -10.91
N ASP A 341 -9.83 14.09 -11.52
CA ASP A 341 -11.01 14.74 -10.97
C ASP A 341 -12.02 13.63 -10.63
N PRO A 342 -12.30 13.35 -9.33
CA PRO A 342 -13.35 12.42 -8.97
C PRO A 342 -14.67 13.13 -9.20
N GLY A 343 -15.19 12.94 -10.41
CA GLY A 343 -16.57 13.25 -10.75
C GLY A 343 -16.76 14.64 -11.34
N SER A 344 -17.41 14.68 -12.51
CA SER A 344 -18.11 15.87 -12.93
C SER A 344 -19.09 16.31 -11.83
N GLY A 345 -18.68 17.33 -11.07
CA GLY A 345 -19.52 18.36 -10.47
C GLY A 345 -20.49 17.91 -9.37
N ALA A 346 -19.99 17.53 -8.19
CA ALA A 346 -20.74 17.70 -6.93
C ALA A 346 -19.94 17.61 -5.60
N GLY A 347 -18.66 17.18 -5.57
CA GLY A 347 -18.01 16.81 -4.29
C GLY A 347 -16.58 17.31 -3.99
N ALA A 348 -15.85 17.89 -4.95
CA ALA A 348 -14.41 18.15 -4.85
C ALA A 348 -14.06 19.58 -4.37
N GLY A 349 -14.34 19.90 -3.11
CA GLY A 349 -13.87 21.16 -2.52
C GLY A 349 -13.38 21.03 -1.09
N GLN A 350 -12.58 22.01 -0.68
CA GLN A 350 -12.04 22.13 0.67
C GLN A 350 -13.19 22.33 1.66
N GLN A 351 -13.14 21.63 2.78
CA GLN A 351 -14.20 21.53 3.79
C GLN A 351 -13.65 21.81 5.18
N ILE A 352 -14.56 22.05 6.13
CA ILE A 352 -14.28 22.14 7.55
C ILE A 352 -14.60 20.80 8.21
N ALA A 353 -13.64 20.34 9.00
CA ALA A 353 -13.71 19.18 9.88
C ALA A 353 -13.33 19.64 11.29
N ILE A 354 -14.10 19.29 12.31
CA ILE A 354 -13.89 19.80 13.69
C ILE A 354 -13.65 18.63 14.65
N ALA A 355 -12.52 18.64 15.34
CA ALA A 355 -12.26 17.80 16.50
C ALA A 355 -13.04 18.33 17.71
N SER A 356 -14.32 17.98 17.80
CA SER A 356 -15.27 18.54 18.77
C SER A 356 -15.29 17.78 20.11
N TYR A 357 -14.28 18.00 20.94
CA TYR A 357 -14.20 17.42 22.30
C TYR A 357 -15.01 18.20 23.34
N ILE A 358 -16.01 18.96 22.86
CA ILE A 358 -16.91 19.79 23.65
C ILE A 358 -17.91 18.88 24.38
N ASN A 359 -17.89 18.88 25.71
CA ASN A 359 -18.84 18.11 26.51
C ASN A 359 -20.30 18.55 26.19
N PRO A 360 -21.19 17.63 25.74
CA PRO A 360 -22.57 17.98 25.37
C PRO A 360 -23.40 18.60 26.49
N LEU A 361 -23.10 18.28 27.75
CA LEU A 361 -23.76 18.88 28.92
C LEU A 361 -23.09 20.19 29.35
N GLY A 362 -21.79 20.34 29.07
CA GLY A 362 -21.01 21.54 29.38
C GLY A 362 -21.37 22.72 28.48
N ASP A 363 -21.56 22.48 27.18
CA ASP A 363 -21.94 23.51 26.20
C ASP A 363 -22.94 23.03 25.13
N PRO A 364 -24.24 22.91 25.47
CA PRO A 364 -25.29 22.56 24.52
C PRO A 364 -25.51 23.60 23.40
N ALA A 365 -25.10 24.85 23.61
CA ALA A 365 -25.31 25.93 22.66
C ALA A 365 -24.37 25.80 21.46
N SER A 366 -23.12 25.39 21.69
CA SER A 366 -22.16 25.07 20.63
C SER A 366 -22.64 23.92 19.75
N TRP A 367 -23.14 22.83 20.34
CA TRP A 367 -23.75 21.73 19.57
C TRP A 367 -24.93 22.18 18.72
N SER A 368 -25.82 23.01 19.29
CA SER A 368 -26.95 23.59 18.53
C SER A 368 -26.48 24.39 17.31
N ARG A 369 -25.38 25.14 17.44
CA ARG A 369 -24.78 25.89 16.32
C ARG A 369 -24.17 24.95 15.28
N LEU A 370 -23.38 23.96 15.71
CA LEU A 370 -22.74 22.97 14.83
C LEU A 370 -23.77 22.29 13.90
N PHE A 371 -24.96 21.95 14.42
CA PHE A 371 -26.04 21.33 13.64
C PHE A 371 -26.63 22.25 12.57
N THR A 372 -26.61 23.57 12.77
CA THR A 372 -27.21 24.54 11.85
C THR A 372 -26.31 24.92 10.68
N TYR A 373 -25.00 24.70 10.79
CA TYR A 373 -24.05 25.05 9.74
C TYR A 373 -24.15 24.14 8.52
N ASP A 374 -23.98 24.73 7.34
CA ASP A 374 -24.07 24.08 6.02
C ASP A 374 -23.23 22.80 5.96
N THR A 375 -23.87 21.68 5.62
CA THR A 375 -23.28 20.34 5.64
C THR A 375 -22.34 20.08 4.47
N GLY A 376 -22.45 20.87 3.39
CA GLY A 376 -21.46 20.93 2.33
C GLY A 376 -20.20 21.67 2.75
N LYS A 377 -20.21 22.47 3.83
CA LYS A 377 -19.04 23.21 4.32
C LYS A 377 -18.44 22.61 5.57
N LEU A 378 -19.27 22.32 6.57
CA LEU A 378 -18.91 21.58 7.78
C LEU A 378 -19.44 20.15 7.68
N SER A 379 -18.57 19.26 7.21
CA SER A 379 -18.94 17.89 6.83
C SER A 379 -18.54 16.84 7.87
N VAL A 380 -17.59 17.14 8.76
CA VAL A 380 -17.02 16.21 9.74
C VAL A 380 -17.03 16.82 11.15
N LEU A 381 -17.51 16.05 12.13
CA LEU A 381 -17.41 16.31 13.58
C LEU A 381 -16.74 15.10 14.25
N VAL A 382 -15.85 15.28 15.21
CA VAL A 382 -15.27 14.17 15.99
C VAL A 382 -15.83 14.24 17.41
N ALA A 383 -16.59 13.23 17.81
CA ALA A 383 -16.99 12.97 19.19
C ALA A 383 -15.86 12.32 19.99
N ASN A 384 -15.72 12.71 21.25
CA ASN A 384 -14.81 12.06 22.19
C ASN A 384 -15.50 11.92 23.54
N VAL A 385 -16.11 10.75 23.79
CA VAL A 385 -16.88 10.50 25.02
C VAL A 385 -15.94 10.47 26.23
N LEU A 386 -14.89 9.65 26.17
CA LEU A 386 -13.93 9.50 27.27
C LEU A 386 -12.58 8.92 26.80
N ASN A 387 -11.99 9.53 25.78
CA ASN A 387 -10.88 8.96 24.99
C ASN A 387 -11.21 7.61 24.33
N GLY A 388 -12.45 7.13 24.49
CA GLY A 388 -13.32 6.60 23.45
C GLY A 388 -14.66 6.06 23.98
N PRO A 389 -15.20 4.85 23.66
CA PRO A 389 -16.66 4.64 23.71
C PRO A 389 -17.27 4.59 25.12
N ASP A 390 -16.42 4.48 26.16
CA ASP A 390 -16.78 4.01 27.49
C ASP A 390 -17.31 2.55 27.48
N TYR A 391 -17.64 2.00 28.64
CA TYR A 391 -18.22 0.64 28.76
C TYR A 391 -19.76 0.64 28.66
N VAL A 392 -20.39 1.80 28.77
CA VAL A 392 -21.85 2.02 28.75
C VAL A 392 -22.19 3.23 27.88
N VAL A 393 -23.39 3.23 27.27
CA VAL A 393 -23.87 4.36 26.47
C VAL A 393 -23.98 5.62 27.33
N ASP A 394 -23.34 6.71 26.91
CA ASP A 394 -23.63 8.04 27.44
C ASP A 394 -24.84 8.65 26.69
N PRO A 395 -25.97 8.94 27.36
CA PRO A 395 -27.17 9.45 26.71
C PRO A 395 -27.02 10.84 26.08
N ALA A 396 -26.15 11.69 26.62
CA ALA A 396 -25.92 13.03 26.11
C ALA A 396 -25.12 12.96 24.79
N TRP A 397 -24.07 12.13 24.76
CA TRP A 397 -23.30 11.86 23.54
C TRP A 397 -24.14 11.15 22.47
N LYS A 398 -24.94 10.15 22.85
CA LYS A 398 -25.86 9.48 21.90
C LYS A 398 -26.82 10.46 21.21
N SER A 399 -27.33 11.42 21.98
CA SER A 399 -28.24 12.45 21.48
C SER A 399 -27.58 13.36 20.43
N VAL A 400 -26.34 13.81 20.66
CA VAL A 400 -25.64 14.69 19.69
C VAL A 400 -25.18 13.92 18.45
N ILE A 401 -24.76 12.66 18.59
CA ILE A 401 -24.40 11.77 17.47
C ILE A 401 -25.61 11.55 16.55
N ASP A 402 -26.78 11.20 17.10
CA ASP A 402 -28.00 11.00 16.31
C ASP A 402 -28.44 12.28 15.60
N GLN A 403 -28.30 13.43 16.25
CA GLN A 403 -28.64 14.73 15.67
C GLN A 403 -27.69 15.12 14.54
N ALA A 404 -26.38 14.96 14.73
CA ALA A 404 -25.38 15.19 13.69
C ALA A 404 -25.66 14.33 12.44
N ALA A 405 -25.91 13.04 12.65
CA ALA A 405 -26.25 12.10 11.58
C ALA A 405 -27.53 12.51 10.83
N SER A 406 -28.57 12.98 11.54
CA SER A 406 -29.82 13.45 10.91
C SER A 406 -29.64 14.67 10.01
N GLN A 407 -28.59 15.47 10.24
CA GLN A 407 -28.21 16.60 9.40
C GLN A 407 -27.27 16.19 8.27
N GLY A 408 -26.91 14.91 8.13
CA GLY A 408 -25.96 14.44 7.13
C GLY A 408 -24.52 14.88 7.43
N LYS A 409 -24.22 15.19 8.69
CA LYS A 409 -22.84 15.38 9.18
C LYS A 409 -22.30 14.02 9.59
N THR A 410 -20.99 13.86 9.45
CA THR A 410 -20.34 12.58 9.70
C THR A 410 -19.55 12.67 11.01
N ASP A 411 -19.88 11.80 11.97
CA ASP A 411 -19.31 11.80 13.33
C ASP A 411 -18.30 10.65 13.56
N TRP A 412 -17.23 10.88 14.35
CA TRP A 412 -16.06 9.98 14.54
C TRP A 412 -15.48 10.01 15.97
N VAL A 413 -14.52 9.13 16.27
CA VAL A 413 -14.03 8.82 17.63
C VAL A 413 -12.59 8.22 17.69
N PRO A 414 -11.67 8.57 18.66
CA PRO A 414 -10.18 8.29 18.73
C PRO A 414 -9.69 6.93 19.37
N TRP A 415 -8.59 6.20 18.93
CA TRP A 415 -7.94 4.99 19.61
C TRP A 415 -6.56 4.33 19.16
N HIS A 416 -6.03 3.32 19.94
CA HIS A 416 -4.72 2.56 19.87
C HIS A 416 -4.72 0.98 20.02
N TRP A 417 -3.64 0.32 19.52
CA TRP A 417 -3.27 -1.14 19.34
C TRP A 417 -4.18 -2.09 18.54
N ALA A 418 -3.64 -2.81 17.55
CA ALA A 418 -4.40 -3.54 16.50
C ALA A 418 -5.64 -4.32 16.97
N SER A 419 -5.50 -5.19 17.98
CA SER A 419 -6.62 -6.00 18.47
C SER A 419 -7.57 -5.31 19.43
N GLN A 420 -7.21 -4.15 19.97
CA GLN A 420 -8.12 -3.27 20.71
C GLN A 420 -8.79 -2.28 19.79
N ILE A 421 -8.09 -1.80 18.77
CA ILE A 421 -8.66 -0.94 17.74
C ILE A 421 -9.90 -1.61 17.14
N GLU A 422 -9.82 -2.87 16.71
CA GLU A 422 -10.99 -3.57 16.17
C GLU A 422 -12.12 -3.77 17.20
N GLN A 423 -11.78 -4.02 18.46
CA GLN A 423 -12.78 -4.19 19.52
C GLN A 423 -13.42 -2.85 19.93
N ASP A 424 -12.67 -1.75 19.89
CA ASP A 424 -13.16 -0.40 20.17
C ASP A 424 -14.03 0.09 19.02
N ILE A 425 -13.65 -0.19 17.77
CA ILE A 425 -14.50 0.02 16.61
C ILE A 425 -15.84 -0.70 16.85
N ASP A 426 -15.78 -1.99 17.17
CA ASP A 426 -16.98 -2.78 17.43
C ASP A 426 -17.80 -2.21 18.58
N LYS A 427 -17.14 -1.79 19.67
CA LYS A 427 -17.80 -1.26 20.85
C LYS A 427 -18.46 0.09 20.58
N TRP A 428 -17.81 0.95 19.80
CA TRP A 428 -18.39 2.22 19.33
C TRP A 428 -19.69 1.98 18.57
N TYR A 429 -19.69 1.08 17.60
CA TYR A 429 -20.90 0.76 16.85
C TYR A 429 -21.93 -0.04 17.66
N GLU A 430 -21.51 -0.83 18.65
CA GLU A 430 -22.41 -1.50 19.60
C GLU A 430 -23.18 -0.47 20.46
N LEU A 431 -22.47 0.50 21.03
CA LEU A 431 -23.05 1.47 21.97
C LEU A 431 -23.82 2.59 21.25
N TYR A 432 -23.31 3.09 20.13
CA TYR A 432 -23.85 4.29 19.47
C TYR A 432 -24.56 4.00 18.15
N GLY A 433 -24.41 2.78 17.61
CA GLY A 433 -25.15 2.30 16.45
C GLY A 433 -24.68 2.89 15.11
N SER A 434 -25.48 2.68 14.06
CA SER A 434 -25.20 3.12 12.69
C SER A 434 -25.34 4.62 12.46
N SER A 435 -25.64 5.42 13.50
CA SER A 435 -25.61 6.87 13.44
C SER A 435 -24.17 7.40 13.40
N LEU A 436 -23.20 6.60 13.85
CA LEU A 436 -21.78 6.90 13.66
C LEU A 436 -21.44 6.94 12.17
N GLY A 437 -20.71 7.99 11.79
CA GLY A 437 -20.24 8.17 10.43
C GLY A 437 -18.94 7.41 10.15
N GLY A 438 -18.17 7.11 11.20
CA GLY A 438 -17.14 6.07 11.28
C GLY A 438 -16.07 6.32 12.33
N ILE A 439 -14.78 6.08 12.04
CA ILE A 439 -13.72 6.06 13.06
C ILE A 439 -12.55 7.04 12.78
N PHE A 440 -12.07 7.73 13.83
CA PHE A 440 -10.89 8.59 13.81
C PHE A 440 -9.77 7.90 14.60
N PHE A 441 -8.65 7.55 14.01
CA PHE A 441 -7.56 6.86 14.69
C PHE A 441 -6.55 7.90 15.19
N ASN A 442 -6.53 8.17 16.49
CA ASN A 442 -5.62 9.16 17.08
C ASN A 442 -4.24 8.56 17.36
N GLU A 443 -3.22 9.42 17.48
CA GLU A 443 -1.84 9.05 17.83
C GLU A 443 -1.24 7.99 16.87
N GLY A 444 -1.53 8.16 15.58
CA GLY A 444 -1.03 7.29 14.51
C GLY A 444 0.49 7.36 14.32
N TRP A 445 1.10 6.26 13.88
CA TRP A 445 2.51 6.29 13.47
C TRP A 445 2.68 6.93 12.09
N PRO A 446 3.61 7.89 11.93
CA PRO A 446 3.83 8.55 10.64
C PRO A 446 4.76 7.77 9.68
N GLU A 447 5.56 6.83 10.17
CA GLU A 447 6.49 6.03 9.37
C GLU A 447 5.92 4.70 8.87
N CYS A 448 6.39 4.21 7.72
CA CYS A 448 5.90 2.95 7.13
C CYS A 448 6.18 1.71 7.99
N GLY A 449 7.18 1.79 8.88
CA GLY A 449 7.76 0.64 9.55
C GLY A 449 8.59 -0.25 8.59
N PRO A 450 9.26 -1.29 9.12
CA PRO A 450 10.00 -2.24 8.29
C PRO A 450 9.10 -2.93 7.28
N ASN A 451 9.45 -2.87 5.99
CA ASN A 451 8.66 -3.44 4.89
C ASN A 451 7.17 -3.03 4.90
N ASN A 452 6.87 -1.76 5.24
CA ASN A 452 5.51 -1.21 5.29
C ASN A 452 4.57 -1.81 6.35
N VAL A 453 5.08 -2.57 7.32
CA VAL A 453 4.23 -3.28 8.30
C VAL A 453 3.26 -2.38 9.07
N TYR A 454 3.58 -1.11 9.31
CA TYR A 454 2.68 -0.18 9.98
C TYR A 454 1.58 0.31 9.03
N ALA A 455 1.96 0.73 7.82
CA ALA A 455 1.00 1.16 6.81
C ALA A 455 0.03 0.02 6.41
N ASP A 456 0.54 -1.21 6.28
CA ASP A 456 -0.26 -2.41 5.98
C ASP A 456 -1.27 -2.70 7.09
N LEU A 457 -0.90 -2.49 8.36
CA LEU A 457 -1.82 -2.62 9.49
C LEU A 457 -2.96 -1.59 9.41
N TYR A 458 -2.67 -0.33 9.13
CA TYR A 458 -3.69 0.71 9.01
C TYR A 458 -4.62 0.49 7.80
N SER A 459 -4.06 0.08 6.66
CA SER A 459 -4.86 -0.35 5.50
C SER A 459 -5.78 -1.51 5.87
N TYR A 460 -5.27 -2.45 6.65
CA TYR A 460 -6.04 -3.60 7.11
C TYR A 460 -7.20 -3.20 8.04
N ILE A 461 -6.94 -2.36 9.05
CA ILE A 461 -7.93 -1.82 9.99
C ILE A 461 -9.02 -1.02 9.25
N ASN A 462 -8.62 -0.20 8.27
CA ASN A 462 -9.55 0.55 7.43
C ASN A 462 -10.51 -0.40 6.70
N ASN A 463 -9.95 -1.44 6.07
CA ASN A 463 -10.73 -2.44 5.37
C ASN A 463 -11.65 -3.24 6.31
N TYR A 464 -11.19 -3.59 7.52
CA TYR A 464 -12.02 -4.22 8.55
C TYR A 464 -13.22 -3.33 8.91
N THR A 465 -12.95 -2.07 9.24
CA THR A 465 -13.96 -1.06 9.61
C THR A 465 -15.02 -0.94 8.53
N LYS A 466 -14.60 -0.75 7.28
CA LYS A 466 -15.49 -0.56 6.13
C LYS A 466 -16.26 -1.81 5.71
N ARG A 467 -15.71 -3.01 5.93
CA ARG A 467 -16.44 -4.28 5.69
C ARG A 467 -17.58 -4.46 6.68
N LYS A 468 -17.32 -4.17 7.96
CA LYS A 468 -18.31 -4.32 9.03
C LYS A 468 -19.31 -3.18 9.07
N HIS A 469 -18.87 -1.99 8.66
CA HIS A 469 -19.64 -0.76 8.62
C HIS A 469 -19.48 -0.08 7.24
N PRO A 470 -20.22 -0.56 6.21
CA PRO A 470 -20.16 0.03 4.88
C PRO A 470 -20.48 1.52 4.89
N GLY A 471 -19.65 2.31 4.20
CA GLY A 471 -19.76 3.77 4.19
C GLY A 471 -19.09 4.48 5.37
N ALA A 472 -18.47 3.74 6.30
CA ALA A 472 -17.63 4.34 7.33
C ALA A 472 -16.46 5.09 6.68
N PHE A 473 -16.26 6.35 7.09
CA PHE A 473 -15.02 7.06 6.78
C PHE A 473 -13.94 6.86 7.86
N THR A 474 -12.68 7.00 7.45
CA THR A 474 -11.56 6.67 8.32
C THR A 474 -10.50 7.74 8.24
N VAL A 475 -10.06 8.22 9.41
CA VAL A 475 -9.02 9.23 9.53
C VAL A 475 -7.88 8.67 10.35
N LEU A 476 -6.63 8.85 9.95
CA LEU A 476 -5.48 8.62 10.84
C LEU A 476 -4.85 9.96 11.22
N ASN A 477 -4.69 10.19 12.53
CA ASN A 477 -4.06 11.38 13.09
C ASN A 477 -2.70 11.09 13.74
N PRO A 478 -1.59 11.27 13.00
CA PRO A 478 -0.26 11.41 13.58
C PRO A 478 0.10 12.85 14.01
N GLY A 479 -0.74 13.86 13.71
CA GLY A 479 -0.50 15.28 13.98
C GLY A 479 0.68 15.90 13.20
N SER A 480 1.32 15.14 12.32
CA SER A 480 2.65 15.43 11.77
C SER A 480 2.81 14.87 10.35
N PRO A 481 3.86 15.30 9.61
CA PRO A 481 4.10 14.79 8.26
C PRO A 481 4.20 13.26 8.23
N ILE A 482 3.56 12.65 7.23
CA ILE A 482 3.38 11.21 7.12
C ILE A 482 4.02 10.66 5.84
N ALA A 483 4.57 9.45 5.89
CA ALA A 483 5.20 8.81 4.75
C ALA A 483 4.20 8.40 3.64
N GLN A 484 4.63 8.40 2.38
CA GLN A 484 3.74 8.16 1.22
C GLN A 484 3.02 6.80 1.24
N CYS A 485 3.60 5.78 1.89
CA CYS A 485 2.97 4.47 2.04
C CYS A 485 1.57 4.53 2.71
N TYR A 486 1.25 5.61 3.42
CA TYR A 486 -0.05 5.84 4.04
C TYR A 486 -1.11 6.46 3.13
N GLU A 487 -0.76 6.94 1.93
CA GLU A 487 -1.68 7.71 1.07
C GLU A 487 -3.02 6.99 0.84
N ASN A 488 -3.02 5.66 0.78
CA ASN A 488 -4.21 4.83 0.54
C ASN A 488 -4.59 3.95 1.75
N THR A 489 -4.03 4.19 2.93
CA THR A 489 -4.36 3.37 4.12
C THR A 489 -5.67 3.82 4.76
N MET A 490 -6.03 5.10 4.65
CA MET A 490 -7.24 5.71 5.20
C MET A 490 -7.92 6.63 4.19
N ASP A 491 -9.14 7.08 4.49
CA ASP A 491 -9.83 8.08 3.67
C ASP A 491 -9.25 9.49 3.84
N ALA A 492 -8.74 9.83 5.03
CA ALA A 492 -7.97 11.04 5.27
C ALA A 492 -6.84 10.83 6.30
N LEU A 493 -5.83 11.69 6.21
CA LEU A 493 -4.64 11.71 7.04
C LEU A 493 -4.48 13.12 7.62
N LEU A 494 -4.41 13.24 8.94
CA LEU A 494 -4.20 14.51 9.62
C LEU A 494 -2.68 14.76 9.73
N THR A 495 -2.14 15.52 8.80
CA THR A 495 -0.68 15.64 8.61
C THR A 495 -0.09 16.92 9.18
N PHE A 496 -0.90 17.74 9.83
CA PHE A 496 -0.46 18.94 10.53
C PHE A 496 -1.43 19.29 11.66
N GLU A 497 -0.89 19.40 12.86
CA GLU A 497 -1.60 19.83 14.07
C GLU A 497 -0.70 20.79 14.85
N ASN A 498 -0.80 22.09 14.60
CA ASN A 498 0.01 23.10 15.29
C ASN A 498 -0.55 24.53 15.16
N SER A 499 0.13 25.50 15.79
CA SER A 499 -0.31 26.90 15.79
C SER A 499 -0.21 27.56 14.41
N TYR A 500 -0.95 28.65 14.25
CA TYR A 500 -0.86 29.55 13.12
C TYR A 500 0.58 30.04 12.86
N GLU A 501 1.34 30.39 13.90
CA GLU A 501 2.74 30.80 13.77
C GLU A 501 3.59 29.68 13.15
N SER A 502 3.49 28.47 13.70
CA SER A 502 4.17 27.29 13.16
C SER A 502 3.75 27.00 11.72
N TYR A 503 2.46 27.16 11.41
CA TYR A 503 1.95 27.00 10.05
C TYR A 503 2.57 28.00 9.08
N GLN A 504 2.86 29.22 9.53
CA GLN A 504 3.44 30.26 8.69
C GLN A 504 4.96 30.10 8.51
N SER A 505 5.69 29.85 9.59
CA SER A 505 7.16 29.92 9.61
C SER A 505 7.89 28.59 9.60
N SER A 506 7.23 27.51 10.04
CA SER A 506 7.88 26.25 10.40
C SER A 506 7.17 25.02 9.81
N PHE A 507 6.30 25.22 8.83
CA PHE A 507 5.57 24.14 8.18
C PHE A 507 6.54 23.21 7.44
N VAL A 508 6.44 21.91 7.74
CA VAL A 508 7.14 20.84 7.04
C VAL A 508 6.11 20.10 6.18
N PRO A 509 6.23 20.11 4.83
CA PRO A 509 5.34 19.33 3.98
C PRO A 509 5.67 17.84 4.08
N ASN A 510 4.72 17.00 3.67
CA ASN A 510 5.02 15.63 3.27
C ASN A 510 6.05 15.65 2.11
N ASP A 511 6.86 14.61 1.99
CA ASP A 511 7.80 14.43 0.86
C ASP A 511 7.11 13.94 -0.43
N TRP A 512 5.79 13.78 -0.37
CA TRP A 512 4.90 13.41 -1.48
C TRP A 512 3.72 14.39 -1.58
N THR A 513 3.12 14.45 -2.77
CA THR A 513 1.92 15.25 -3.04
C THR A 513 0.71 14.32 -3.12
N PRO A 514 -0.39 14.59 -2.39
CA PRO A 514 -1.57 13.74 -2.44
C PRO A 514 -2.26 13.81 -3.79
N LYS A 515 -2.74 12.66 -4.27
CA LYS A 515 -3.56 12.55 -5.49
C LYS A 515 -4.91 13.25 -5.35
N ASP A 516 -5.49 13.20 -4.15
CA ASP A 516 -6.75 13.88 -3.80
C ASP A 516 -6.52 14.75 -2.57
N PRO A 517 -6.77 16.07 -2.61
CA PRO A 517 -6.58 16.93 -1.45
C PRO A 517 -7.45 16.53 -0.26
N ARG A 518 -8.59 15.83 -0.46
CA ARG A 518 -9.43 15.30 0.63
C ARG A 518 -8.70 14.28 1.50
N LYS A 519 -7.58 13.70 1.02
CA LYS A 519 -6.70 12.83 1.82
C LYS A 519 -5.95 13.59 2.92
N ILE A 520 -5.86 14.92 2.85
CA ILE A 520 -5.06 15.71 3.79
C ILE A 520 -5.94 16.60 4.66
N TRP A 521 -5.79 16.45 5.97
CA TRP A 521 -6.39 17.30 6.99
C TRP A 521 -5.31 18.08 7.75
N HIS A 522 -5.48 19.40 7.87
CA HIS A 522 -4.71 20.24 8.79
C HIS A 522 -5.60 20.84 9.89
N ILE A 523 -5.13 20.78 11.14
CA ILE A 523 -5.66 21.54 12.27
C ILE A 523 -4.72 22.70 12.57
N ILE A 524 -5.26 23.91 12.58
CA ILE A 524 -4.50 25.15 12.76
C ILE A 524 -5.19 26.00 13.83
N TYR A 525 -4.61 26.00 15.04
CA TYR A 525 -5.10 26.81 16.16
C TYR A 525 -4.40 28.17 16.24
N ARG A 526 -4.89 29.10 17.07
CA ARG A 526 -4.42 30.50 17.18
C ARG A 526 -4.50 31.32 15.89
N VAL A 527 -5.48 31.06 15.03
CA VAL A 527 -5.63 31.83 13.78
C VAL A 527 -6.42 33.12 14.07
N PRO A 528 -5.84 34.31 13.86
CA PRO A 528 -6.60 35.55 13.99
C PRO A 528 -7.73 35.61 12.96
N GLN A 529 -8.90 36.15 13.35
CA GLN A 529 -10.10 36.13 12.50
C GLN A 529 -9.87 36.79 11.12
N ASP A 530 -9.05 37.85 11.03
CA ASP A 530 -8.73 38.54 9.77
C ASP A 530 -7.77 37.73 8.86
N LYS A 531 -7.19 36.64 9.36
CA LYS A 531 -6.27 35.75 8.63
C LYS A 531 -6.93 34.48 8.11
N ILE A 532 -8.14 34.14 8.55
CA ILE A 532 -8.86 32.91 8.19
C ILE A 532 -8.84 32.65 6.68
N ALA A 533 -9.21 33.63 5.86
CA ALA A 533 -9.25 33.47 4.40
C ALA A 533 -7.87 33.21 3.79
N ALA A 534 -6.83 33.86 4.32
CA ALA A 534 -5.46 33.66 3.87
C ALA A 534 -4.93 32.28 4.28
N VAL A 535 -5.26 31.83 5.50
CA VAL A 535 -4.90 30.50 6.01
C VAL A 535 -5.59 29.39 5.21
N ALA A 536 -6.89 29.51 4.93
CA ALA A 536 -7.61 28.53 4.11
C ALA A 536 -7.02 28.44 2.69
N ALA A 537 -6.69 29.58 2.07
CA ALA A 537 -6.04 29.62 0.77
C ALA A 537 -4.63 29.01 0.80
N LEU A 538 -3.84 29.31 1.83
CA LEU A 538 -2.51 28.73 2.05
C LEU A 538 -2.61 27.22 2.24
N ALA A 539 -3.56 26.74 3.03
CA ALA A 539 -3.76 25.32 3.25
C ALA A 539 -4.18 24.59 1.98
N ARG A 540 -4.96 25.24 1.12
CA ARG A 540 -5.29 24.71 -0.22
C ARG A 540 -4.06 24.61 -1.12
N SER A 541 -3.17 25.61 -1.07
CA SER A 541 -1.89 25.56 -1.80
C SER A 541 -0.95 24.47 -1.26
N ARG A 542 -1.18 24.02 -0.02
CA ARG A 542 -0.50 22.89 0.63
C ARG A 542 -1.31 21.58 0.53
N HIS A 543 -2.27 21.53 -0.38
CA HIS A 543 -3.07 20.34 -0.72
C HIS A 543 -3.99 19.82 0.39
N ALA A 544 -4.31 20.61 1.42
CA ALA A 544 -5.28 20.22 2.44
C ALA A 544 -6.73 20.45 1.98
N GLY A 545 -7.49 19.37 1.90
CA GLY A 545 -8.92 19.35 1.58
C GLY A 545 -9.82 19.39 2.81
N LEU A 546 -9.31 19.05 3.99
CA LEU A 546 -10.02 19.17 5.26
C LEU A 546 -9.25 20.14 6.18
N LEU A 547 -9.98 21.04 6.84
CA LEU A 547 -9.39 22.05 7.73
C LEU A 547 -10.15 22.16 9.04
N GLU A 548 -9.39 22.34 10.11
CA GLU A 548 -9.87 22.95 11.33
C GLU A 548 -9.11 24.27 11.54
N ILE A 549 -9.85 25.36 11.75
CA ILE A 549 -9.31 26.69 12.00
C ILE A 549 -10.00 27.22 13.24
N THR A 550 -9.23 27.50 14.29
CA THR A 550 -9.74 28.02 15.56
C THR A 550 -8.87 29.18 16.07
N ASP A 551 -9.49 30.14 16.77
CA ASP A 551 -8.79 31.20 17.52
C ASP A 551 -8.30 30.75 18.88
N ASP A 552 -8.72 29.56 19.32
CA ASP A 552 -8.37 29.00 20.61
C ASP A 552 -6.87 28.63 20.69
N GLU A 553 -6.35 28.58 21.92
CA GLU A 553 -4.95 28.28 22.20
C GLU A 553 -4.74 26.78 22.46
N LEU A 554 -3.54 26.30 22.13
CA LEU A 554 -2.96 25.09 22.72
C LEU A 554 -1.69 25.57 23.42
N GLU A 555 -1.78 25.85 24.72
CA GLU A 555 -0.57 26.05 25.53
C GLU A 555 -0.20 24.73 26.19
N ILE A 556 0.95 24.17 25.77
CA ILE A 556 1.70 23.17 26.54
C ILE A 556 2.52 23.92 27.61
N THR A 557 1.88 24.78 28.38
CA THR A 557 2.49 25.44 29.55
C THR A 557 1.55 25.36 30.74
N ASP A 558 2.15 25.06 31.89
CA ASP A 558 1.54 24.57 33.13
C ASP A 558 0.54 25.50 33.87
N ASP A 559 -0.14 26.46 33.24
CA ASP A 559 -0.90 27.45 34.03
C ASP A 559 -2.28 27.93 33.54
N ASP A 560 -2.80 27.53 32.38
CA ASP A 560 -4.22 27.77 32.02
C ASP A 560 -4.60 26.90 30.82
N ASN A 561 -4.72 25.57 31.00
CA ASN A 561 -4.84 24.52 29.97
C ASN A 561 -5.82 24.86 28.81
N PRO A 562 -5.40 25.56 27.75
CA PRO A 562 -6.27 25.91 26.65
C PRO A 562 -6.22 24.72 25.70
N ASN A 563 -7.36 24.09 25.51
CA ASN A 563 -7.50 22.92 24.66
C ASN A 563 -8.27 23.38 23.42
N PRO A 564 -7.63 23.44 22.23
CA PRO A 564 -8.27 24.00 21.04
C PRO A 564 -9.49 23.22 20.56
N TYR A 565 -9.79 22.08 21.20
CA TYR A 565 -10.85 21.15 20.89
C TYR A 565 -12.05 21.22 21.86
N ASP A 566 -11.94 21.95 22.99
CA ASP A 566 -12.95 21.95 24.05
C ASP A 566 -13.98 23.09 23.96
N ASN A 567 -13.75 24.07 23.07
CA ASN A 567 -14.65 25.19 22.83
C ASN A 567 -14.88 25.43 21.33
N LEU A 568 -16.09 25.87 20.97
CA LEU A 568 -16.39 26.35 19.62
C LEU A 568 -16.20 27.88 19.55
N PRO A 569 -15.41 28.42 18.60
CA PRO A 569 -15.29 29.86 18.38
C PRO A 569 -16.66 30.54 18.24
N ASN A 570 -16.71 31.85 18.49
CA ASN A 570 -17.95 32.62 18.35
C ASN A 570 -18.52 32.56 16.92
N ASP A 571 -19.80 32.92 16.74
CA ASP A 571 -20.48 32.72 15.45
C ASP A 571 -19.86 33.56 14.31
N ALA A 572 -19.44 34.79 14.60
CA ALA A 572 -18.79 35.62 13.59
C ALA A 572 -17.48 35.01 13.09
N TYR A 573 -16.73 34.35 13.98
CA TYR A 573 -15.53 33.60 13.63
C TYR A 573 -15.87 32.36 12.79
N MET A 574 -16.79 31.52 13.24
CA MET A 574 -17.19 30.31 12.51
C MET A 574 -17.76 30.62 11.13
N GLN A 575 -18.54 31.68 10.98
CA GLN A 575 -19.03 32.13 9.68
C GLN A 575 -17.88 32.59 8.76
N ALA A 576 -16.85 33.23 9.30
CA ALA A 576 -15.66 33.58 8.53
C ALA A 576 -14.91 32.32 8.05
N VAL A 577 -14.78 31.29 8.90
CA VAL A 577 -14.19 29.99 8.54
C VAL A 577 -14.99 29.31 7.43
N LEU A 578 -16.31 29.18 7.59
CA LEU A 578 -17.20 28.55 6.60
C LEU A 578 -17.21 29.33 5.26
N ASN A 579 -17.10 30.65 5.29
CA ASN A 579 -17.05 31.46 4.07
C ASN A 579 -15.71 31.39 3.34
N ALA A 580 -14.63 31.00 4.01
CA ALA A 580 -13.31 30.86 3.41
C ALA A 580 -13.15 29.57 2.56
N VAL A 581 -14.04 28.59 2.74
CA VAL A 581 -13.99 27.32 2.01
C VAL A 581 -15.15 27.18 1.00
N PRO A 582 -14.90 26.52 -0.15
CA PRO A 582 -15.91 26.30 -1.19
C PRO A 582 -16.94 25.24 -0.79
N GLY A 583 -16.62 24.37 0.17
CA GLY A 583 -17.43 23.20 0.51
C GLY A 583 -17.22 22.02 -0.44
N GLY A 584 -17.64 20.83 -0.03
CA GLY A 584 -17.48 19.55 -0.72
C GLY A 584 -18.04 18.39 0.11
N LYS A 585 -17.57 17.18 -0.16
CA LYS A 585 -17.85 16.00 0.66
C LYS A 585 -16.58 15.20 0.94
N PRO A 586 -16.48 14.51 2.08
CA PRO A 586 -15.37 13.60 2.35
C PRO A 586 -15.28 12.54 1.23
N GLY A 587 -14.06 12.19 0.83
CA GLY A 587 -13.84 11.06 -0.07
C GLY A 587 -13.90 9.78 0.74
N ILE A 588 -14.91 8.95 0.54
CA ILE A 588 -15.07 7.67 1.23
C ILE A 588 -14.85 6.57 0.21
N ASP A 589 -13.74 5.85 0.34
CA ASP A 589 -13.43 4.74 -0.56
C ASP A 589 -14.11 3.46 -0.07
N ASP A 590 -14.52 2.58 -0.98
CA ASP A 590 -14.98 1.24 -0.61
C ASP A 590 -13.81 0.40 -0.06
N PRO A 591 -14.04 -0.58 0.83
CA PRO A 591 -12.98 -1.46 1.28
C PRO A 591 -12.34 -2.18 0.09
N ALA A 592 -11.02 -2.36 0.13
CA ALA A 592 -10.28 -3.13 -0.86
C ALA A 592 -10.91 -4.52 -0.99
N LYS A 593 -11.23 -4.90 -2.24
CA LYS A 593 -11.71 -6.26 -2.53
C LYS A 593 -10.55 -7.22 -2.29
N PHE A 594 -10.81 -8.32 -1.57
CA PHE A 594 -9.84 -9.41 -1.49
C PHE A 594 -9.63 -9.99 -2.89
N THR A 595 -8.53 -9.63 -3.54
CA THR A 595 -8.16 -10.18 -4.84
C THR A 595 -7.17 -11.31 -4.66
N GLY A 596 -7.59 -12.53 -4.97
CA GLY A 596 -6.74 -13.72 -4.92
C GLY A 596 -7.56 -15.00 -5.11
N SER A 597 -6.96 -16.03 -5.66
CA SER A 597 -7.48 -17.40 -5.54
C SER A 597 -6.69 -18.07 -4.44
N TYR A 598 -7.27 -18.30 -3.27
CA TYR A 598 -6.57 -19.10 -2.26
C TYR A 598 -7.45 -20.10 -1.48
N VAL A 599 -6.77 -21.18 -1.12
CA VAL A 599 -7.22 -22.39 -0.44
C VAL A 599 -7.12 -22.18 1.07
N ALA A 600 -8.08 -22.68 1.83
CA ALA A 600 -8.02 -22.71 3.29
C ALA A 600 -6.77 -23.45 3.81
N GLY A 601 -5.80 -22.72 4.36
CA GLY A 601 -4.67 -23.31 5.11
C GLY A 601 -4.93 -23.24 6.62
N VAL A 602 -4.51 -24.26 7.37
CA VAL A 602 -4.71 -24.35 8.83
C VAL A 602 -3.49 -23.79 9.56
N PRO A 603 -3.64 -22.78 10.44
CA PRO A 603 -2.62 -22.40 11.42
C PRO A 603 -2.46 -23.49 12.49
N SER A 604 -1.88 -24.64 12.12
CA SER A 604 -1.98 -25.89 12.88
C SER A 604 -1.30 -25.87 14.26
N ASN A 605 -0.36 -24.94 14.46
CA ASN A 605 0.34 -24.74 15.72
C ASN A 605 -0.22 -23.56 16.55
N ALA A 606 -1.38 -23.01 16.16
CA ALA A 606 -2.00 -21.93 16.91
C ALA A 606 -2.27 -22.34 18.37
N ALA A 607 -1.74 -21.58 19.33
CA ALA A 607 -1.80 -21.90 20.75
C ALA A 607 -1.82 -20.64 21.62
N VAL A 608 -2.26 -20.80 22.87
CA VAL A 608 -2.13 -19.76 23.89
C VAL A 608 -0.66 -19.65 24.30
N SER A 609 -0.08 -18.46 24.14
CA SER A 609 1.27 -18.15 24.62
C SER A 609 1.28 -17.56 26.03
N SER A 610 0.23 -16.83 26.40
CA SER A 610 0.04 -16.27 27.74
C SER A 610 -1.43 -15.97 28.01
N SER A 611 -1.80 -15.96 29.29
CA SER A 611 -3.14 -15.56 29.78
C SER A 611 -2.97 -14.67 31.00
N ASP A 612 -3.77 -13.62 31.05
CA ASP A 612 -3.82 -12.66 32.15
C ASP A 612 -5.24 -12.59 32.75
N TYR A 613 -5.50 -11.64 33.64
CA TYR A 613 -6.82 -11.42 34.25
C TYR A 613 -7.91 -11.10 33.23
N SER A 614 -7.60 -10.32 32.19
CA SER A 614 -8.60 -9.87 31.20
C SER A 614 -8.15 -10.03 29.76
N SER A 615 -7.08 -10.81 29.52
CA SER A 615 -6.56 -11.04 28.18
C SER A 615 -5.99 -12.43 27.96
N VAL A 616 -5.98 -12.87 26.70
CA VAL A 616 -5.33 -14.09 26.23
C VAL A 616 -4.49 -13.75 25.02
N THR A 617 -3.21 -14.15 25.01
CA THR A 617 -2.33 -14.02 23.86
C THR A 617 -2.24 -15.34 23.11
N LEU A 618 -2.48 -15.30 21.81
CA LEU A 618 -2.35 -16.41 20.88
C LEU A 618 -1.15 -16.21 19.96
N THR A 619 -0.47 -17.29 19.60
CA THR A 619 0.60 -17.31 18.59
C THR A 619 0.42 -18.47 17.63
N TRP A 620 0.85 -18.30 16.38
CA TRP A 620 0.83 -19.33 15.33
C TRP A 620 2.01 -19.15 14.36
N SER A 621 2.20 -20.09 13.43
CA SER A 621 3.16 -19.93 12.33
C SER A 621 2.50 -19.35 11.09
N SER A 622 3.29 -18.67 10.26
CA SER A 622 2.81 -18.17 8.98
C SER A 622 2.37 -19.32 8.07
N VAL A 623 1.35 -19.06 7.26
CA VAL A 623 0.74 -19.97 6.31
C VAL A 623 0.98 -19.37 4.94
N GLY A 624 1.66 -20.11 4.06
CA GLY A 624 2.03 -19.61 2.74
C GLY A 624 0.81 -19.12 1.96
N ASN A 625 0.92 -17.94 1.34
CA ASN A 625 -0.13 -17.27 0.57
C ASN A 625 -1.44 -16.96 1.35
N ALA A 626 -1.43 -16.98 2.69
CA ALA A 626 -2.56 -16.45 3.44
C ALA A 626 -2.77 -14.96 3.11
N LEU A 627 -4.02 -14.56 2.90
CA LEU A 627 -4.37 -13.13 2.73
C LEU A 627 -4.38 -12.38 4.07
N GLY A 628 -4.38 -13.12 5.18
CA GLY A 628 -4.46 -12.63 6.55
C GLY A 628 -4.96 -13.72 7.48
N TYR A 629 -5.13 -13.39 8.75
CA TYR A 629 -5.67 -14.26 9.78
C TYR A 629 -6.88 -13.64 10.44
N ALA A 630 -7.88 -14.46 10.74
CA ALA A 630 -9.01 -14.06 11.58
C ALA A 630 -9.03 -14.93 12.82
N VAL A 631 -9.06 -14.30 14.00
CA VAL A 631 -9.26 -14.96 15.29
C VAL A 631 -10.75 -14.95 15.58
N TYR A 632 -11.28 -16.12 15.88
CA TYR A 632 -12.66 -16.32 16.28
C TYR A 632 -12.71 -16.65 17.77
N LYS A 633 -13.63 -16.04 18.51
CA LYS A 633 -13.99 -16.44 19.87
C LYS A 633 -15.40 -17.00 19.83
N ASN A 634 -15.59 -18.25 20.25
CA ASN A 634 -16.90 -18.93 20.23
C ASN A 634 -17.62 -18.84 18.86
N GLY A 635 -16.86 -18.90 17.77
CA GLY A 635 -17.38 -18.87 16.39
C GLY A 635 -17.66 -17.47 15.82
N ALA A 636 -17.47 -16.39 16.57
CA ALA A 636 -17.54 -15.00 16.08
C ALA A 636 -16.13 -14.44 15.85
N VAL A 637 -15.91 -13.72 14.75
CA VAL A 637 -14.66 -12.99 14.51
C VAL A 637 -14.51 -11.91 15.58
N VAL A 638 -13.37 -11.91 16.28
CA VAL A 638 -13.01 -10.90 17.28
C VAL A 638 -11.75 -10.12 16.91
N LEU A 639 -11.01 -10.61 15.92
CA LEU A 639 -9.82 -9.97 15.41
C LEU A 639 -9.52 -10.45 14.00
N GLU A 640 -9.06 -9.54 13.17
CA GLU A 640 -8.59 -9.76 11.84
C GLU A 640 -7.15 -9.17 11.75
N LEU A 641 -6.21 -9.84 11.08
CA LEU A 641 -4.80 -9.42 10.99
C LEU A 641 -4.22 -9.64 9.59
N PRO A 642 -3.27 -8.79 9.15
CA PRO A 642 -2.49 -9.03 7.94
C PRO A 642 -1.61 -10.30 8.08
N PRO A 643 -1.19 -10.91 6.96
CA PRO A 643 -0.51 -12.22 6.97
C PRO A 643 0.90 -12.18 7.56
N SER A 644 1.47 -10.98 7.74
CA SER A 644 2.75 -10.76 8.44
C SER A 644 2.63 -10.92 9.96
N LEU A 645 1.43 -10.77 10.53
CA LEU A 645 1.19 -10.85 11.97
C LEU A 645 0.72 -12.25 12.36
N THR A 646 1.49 -12.88 13.24
CA THR A 646 1.27 -14.27 13.69
C THR A 646 1.12 -14.39 15.21
N ARG A 647 0.81 -13.27 15.86
CA ARG A 647 0.56 -13.14 17.29
C ARG A 647 -0.58 -12.15 17.50
N ALA A 648 -1.46 -12.45 18.44
CA ALA A 648 -2.57 -11.59 18.83
C ALA A 648 -2.77 -11.62 20.35
N THR A 649 -3.01 -10.47 20.96
CA THR A 649 -3.53 -10.38 22.34
C THR A 649 -4.99 -9.99 22.28
N ILE A 650 -5.87 -10.84 22.79
CA ILE A 650 -7.31 -10.63 22.84
C ILE A 650 -7.62 -10.13 24.25
N GLY A 651 -7.89 -8.83 24.37
CA GLY A 651 -8.29 -8.17 25.62
C GLY A 651 -9.79 -8.22 25.90
N MET A 652 -10.22 -7.42 26.89
CA MET A 652 -11.63 -7.26 27.31
C MET A 652 -12.35 -8.60 27.59
N LEU A 653 -11.61 -9.56 28.11
CA LEU A 653 -12.17 -10.84 28.55
C LEU A 653 -12.56 -10.74 30.03
N GLU A 654 -13.69 -11.35 30.38
CA GLU A 654 -14.13 -11.44 31.76
C GLU A 654 -13.10 -12.18 32.62
N PRO A 655 -12.66 -11.62 33.76
CA PRO A 655 -11.75 -12.32 34.66
C PRO A 655 -12.34 -13.59 35.26
N GLY A 656 -11.48 -14.59 35.44
CA GLY A 656 -11.86 -15.92 35.94
C GLY A 656 -12.66 -16.77 34.95
N SER A 657 -12.71 -16.40 33.67
CA SER A 657 -13.35 -17.19 32.62
C SER A 657 -12.63 -18.52 32.45
N SER A 658 -13.38 -19.62 32.62
CA SER A 658 -13.01 -20.96 32.17
C SER A 658 -13.76 -21.29 30.88
N ASP A 659 -13.19 -22.16 30.04
CA ASP A 659 -13.80 -22.62 28.78
C ASP A 659 -13.90 -21.60 27.63
N LEU A 660 -12.97 -20.62 27.57
CA LEU A 660 -12.86 -19.78 26.38
C LEU A 660 -12.37 -20.63 25.20
N THR A 661 -13.06 -20.53 24.07
CA THR A 661 -12.67 -21.21 22.83
C THR A 661 -12.29 -20.19 21.77
N PHE A 662 -11.06 -20.35 21.25
CA PHE A 662 -10.54 -19.56 20.16
C PHE A 662 -10.26 -20.42 18.94
N GLU A 663 -10.31 -19.80 17.77
CA GLU A 663 -9.83 -20.40 16.53
C GLU A 663 -9.04 -19.35 15.75
N VAL A 664 -7.97 -19.76 15.08
CA VAL A 664 -7.29 -18.90 14.10
C VAL A 664 -7.51 -19.50 12.72
N ARG A 665 -8.11 -18.72 11.82
CA ARG A 665 -8.42 -19.10 10.44
C ARG A 665 -7.63 -18.21 9.48
N THR A 666 -7.25 -18.76 8.33
CA THR A 666 -6.78 -17.94 7.21
C THR A 666 -7.96 -17.21 6.56
N ILE A 667 -7.76 -15.99 6.08
CA ILE A 667 -8.80 -15.23 5.37
C ILE A 667 -8.82 -15.67 3.90
N LEU A 668 -10.02 -15.96 3.40
CA LEU A 668 -10.26 -16.33 2.01
C LEU A 668 -10.75 -15.13 1.19
N ALA A 669 -10.52 -15.14 -0.12
CA ALA A 669 -10.98 -14.08 -1.01
C ALA A 669 -12.51 -13.91 -1.07
N SER A 670 -13.26 -14.94 -0.65
CA SER A 670 -14.71 -14.86 -0.47
C SER A 670 -15.15 -14.11 0.79
N GLY A 671 -14.21 -13.62 1.61
CA GLY A 671 -14.47 -13.06 2.95
C GLY A 671 -14.78 -14.12 4.02
N GLY A 672 -14.61 -15.41 3.71
CA GLY A 672 -14.81 -16.52 4.65
C GLY A 672 -13.53 -16.90 5.39
N GLY A 673 -13.66 -17.55 6.55
CA GLY A 673 -12.53 -18.17 7.25
C GLY A 673 -12.22 -19.57 6.71
N GLY A 674 -10.94 -19.85 6.49
CA GLY A 674 -10.42 -21.19 6.20
C GLY A 674 -10.48 -22.14 7.41
N SER A 675 -9.94 -23.34 7.26
CA SER A 675 -9.89 -24.36 8.32
C SER A 675 -9.03 -23.91 9.51
N SER A 676 -9.46 -24.22 10.72
CA SER A 676 -8.80 -23.89 11.99
C SER A 676 -8.68 -25.11 12.91
N ARG A 677 -7.97 -24.91 14.02
CA ARG A 677 -8.04 -25.76 15.21
C ARG A 677 -8.68 -24.96 16.34
N LEU A 678 -9.53 -25.61 17.14
CA LEU A 678 -10.01 -25.06 18.40
C LEU A 678 -8.88 -24.99 19.43
N ILE A 679 -8.79 -23.84 20.10
CA ILE A 679 -7.79 -23.51 21.11
C ILE A 679 -8.56 -23.19 22.38
N SER A 680 -8.36 -23.99 23.43
CA SER A 680 -8.93 -23.71 24.75
C SER A 680 -8.05 -22.72 25.50
N ALA A 681 -8.67 -21.76 26.17
CA ALA A 681 -8.02 -20.76 26.98
C ALA A 681 -8.83 -20.46 28.25
N SER A 682 -8.20 -19.79 29.20
CA SER A 682 -8.80 -19.28 30.42
C SER A 682 -8.12 -17.96 30.81
N THR A 683 -8.84 -17.12 31.55
CA THR A 683 -8.28 -15.92 32.20
C THR A 683 -8.06 -16.18 33.70
N GLN A 684 -7.19 -15.38 34.32
CA GLN A 684 -6.97 -15.46 35.76
C GLN A 684 -8.17 -14.87 36.52
N GLY A 685 -8.53 -15.46 37.66
CA GLY A 685 -9.56 -14.92 38.54
C GLY A 685 -9.04 -13.70 39.31
N LEU A 686 -9.86 -12.66 39.44
CA LEU A 686 -9.52 -11.52 40.28
C LEU A 686 -9.47 -11.92 41.77
N PRO A 687 -8.58 -11.31 42.56
CA PRO A 687 -8.63 -11.40 44.02
C PRO A 687 -9.90 -10.72 44.57
N GLU A 688 -10.29 -11.03 45.81
CA GLU A 688 -11.49 -10.46 46.46
C GLU A 688 -11.46 -8.93 46.54
N SER A 689 -10.27 -8.33 46.58
CA SER A 689 -10.06 -6.88 46.56
C SER A 689 -10.39 -6.22 45.21
N GLY A 690 -10.70 -7.00 44.18
CA GLY A 690 -11.07 -6.52 42.85
C GLY A 690 -9.87 -6.31 41.92
N THR A 691 -10.02 -5.37 41.00
CA THR A 691 -9.08 -5.07 39.90
C THR A 691 -7.86 -4.25 40.31
N ILE A 692 -7.89 -3.63 41.49
CA ILE A 692 -6.79 -2.83 42.03
C ILE A 692 -6.39 -3.45 43.37
N THR A 693 -5.11 -3.79 43.51
CA THR A 693 -4.57 -4.46 44.70
C THR A 693 -3.29 -3.83 45.18
N ASN A 694 -2.75 -4.32 46.30
CA ASN A 694 -1.49 -3.84 46.88
C ASN A 694 -1.42 -2.30 47.01
N VAL A 695 -2.59 -1.68 47.27
CA VAL A 695 -2.72 -0.24 47.46
C VAL A 695 -1.99 0.14 48.74
N GLY A 696 -1.04 1.05 48.62
CA GLY A 696 -0.21 1.48 49.73
C GLY A 696 0.40 2.85 49.49
N PHE A 697 1.03 3.37 50.52
CA PHE A 697 1.85 4.56 50.40
C PHE A 697 3.07 4.47 51.32
N THR A 698 4.14 5.15 50.94
CA THR A 698 5.32 5.35 51.77
C THR A 698 5.62 6.84 51.87
N GLN A 699 6.08 7.29 53.03
CA GLN A 699 6.47 8.68 53.25
C GLN A 699 7.95 8.75 53.57
N ASN A 700 8.69 9.52 52.76
CA ASN A 700 10.12 9.78 52.92
C ASN A 700 10.34 11.29 53.00
N GLY A 701 10.42 11.82 54.21
CA GLY A 701 10.47 13.27 54.44
C GLY A 701 9.21 13.97 53.94
N ASP A 702 9.40 14.93 53.04
CA ASP A 702 8.33 15.74 52.43
C ASP A 702 7.73 15.09 51.16
N THR A 703 8.16 13.88 50.81
CA THR A 703 7.66 13.14 49.65
C THR A 703 6.79 11.97 50.11
N VAL A 704 5.60 11.84 49.52
CA VAL A 704 4.72 10.67 49.66
C VAL A 704 4.65 9.95 48.32
N THR A 705 4.86 8.65 48.33
CA THR A 705 4.75 7.79 47.14
C THR A 705 3.61 6.82 47.35
N TYR A 706 2.61 6.87 46.47
CA TYR A 706 1.49 5.93 46.43
C TYR A 706 1.79 4.82 45.43
N THR A 707 1.40 3.60 45.75
CA THR A 707 1.59 2.41 44.91
C THR A 707 0.30 1.62 44.86
N ALA A 708 -0.01 1.04 43.70
CA ALA A 708 -1.09 0.09 43.53
C ALA A 708 -0.77 -0.82 42.34
N ASP A 709 -1.22 -2.07 42.42
CA ASP A 709 -1.18 -3.01 41.30
C ASP A 709 -2.53 -2.95 40.58
N VAL A 710 -2.50 -2.55 39.32
CA VAL A 710 -3.67 -2.46 38.45
C VAL A 710 -3.71 -3.73 37.59
N LEU A 711 -4.61 -4.65 37.93
CA LEU A 711 -4.63 -6.03 37.39
C LEU A 711 -5.32 -6.17 36.04
N VAL A 712 -6.08 -5.16 35.61
CA VAL A 712 -6.72 -5.11 34.29
C VAL A 712 -6.51 -3.73 33.66
N PRO A 713 -6.51 -3.61 32.33
CA PRO A 713 -6.35 -2.32 31.67
C PRO A 713 -7.49 -1.35 32.03
N TYR A 714 -7.13 -0.10 32.34
CA TYR A 714 -8.07 1.01 32.50
C TYR A 714 -7.69 2.13 31.54
N ALA A 715 -8.68 2.83 30.98
CA ALA A 715 -8.46 4.00 30.14
C ALA A 715 -7.78 5.15 30.90
N PHE A 716 -8.04 5.26 32.21
CA PHE A 716 -7.40 6.23 33.10
C PHE A 716 -7.40 5.67 34.53
N VAL A 717 -6.34 5.96 35.27
CA VAL A 717 -6.24 5.67 36.70
C VAL A 717 -6.17 7.01 37.42
N ARG A 718 -7.10 7.23 38.36
CA ARG A 718 -7.15 8.44 39.17
C ARG A 718 -6.84 8.10 40.61
N LEU A 719 -5.92 8.83 41.22
CA LEU A 719 -5.67 8.77 42.65
C LEU A 719 -6.40 9.93 43.33
N PHE A 720 -7.39 9.60 44.15
CA PHE A 720 -8.07 10.59 44.98
C PHE A 720 -7.47 10.61 46.38
N ILE A 721 -7.12 11.81 46.86
CA ILE A 721 -6.49 12.00 48.17
C ILE A 721 -7.43 12.84 49.03
N GLY A 722 -7.92 12.24 50.10
CA GLY A 722 -8.70 12.93 51.13
C GLY A 722 -7.80 13.50 52.22
N ILE A 723 -8.14 14.69 52.70
CA ILE A 723 -7.59 15.15 53.99
C ILE A 723 -8.49 14.67 55.11
N LYS A 724 -7.90 14.49 56.30
CA LYS A 724 -8.66 14.17 57.50
C LYS A 724 -9.69 15.26 57.77
N GLN A 725 -10.97 14.94 57.60
CA GLN A 725 -12.07 15.86 57.84
C GLN A 725 -12.18 16.18 59.34
N PRO A 726 -12.59 17.41 59.70
CA PRO A 726 -12.81 17.76 61.10
C PRO A 726 -13.91 16.86 61.70
N PHE A 727 -13.57 16.14 62.77
CA PHE A 727 -14.37 15.09 63.43
C PHE A 727 -15.72 15.56 64.01
N MET A 728 -16.17 16.79 63.77
CA MET A 728 -17.17 17.45 64.60
C MET A 728 -18.32 18.07 63.80
N LYS A 729 -19.06 17.23 63.04
CA LYS A 729 -20.52 17.28 62.74
C LYS A 729 -20.80 16.74 61.34
N VAL A 730 -21.77 15.82 61.24
CA VAL A 730 -22.37 15.44 59.95
C VAL A 730 -22.80 16.72 59.21
N GLY A 731 -22.41 16.85 57.94
CA GLY A 731 -22.77 17.99 57.10
C GLY A 731 -21.74 19.12 57.03
N ILE A 732 -20.51 18.93 57.53
CA ILE A 732 -19.44 19.94 57.40
C ILE A 732 -18.26 19.51 56.53
N GLY A 733 -18.13 18.22 56.22
CA GLY A 733 -17.04 17.73 55.38
C GLY A 733 -17.15 18.34 53.99
N ARG A 734 -16.06 18.90 53.48
CA ARG A 734 -16.00 19.58 52.17
C ARG A 734 -15.05 18.84 51.24
N GLY A 735 -15.48 18.60 50.02
CA GLY A 735 -14.71 17.86 49.03
C GLY A 735 -15.62 17.17 48.02
N TRP A 736 -15.03 16.42 47.12
CA TRP A 736 -15.77 15.58 46.19
C TRP A 736 -16.21 14.27 46.89
N PRO A 737 -17.48 13.86 46.81
CA PRO A 737 -17.94 12.60 47.37
C PRO A 737 -17.58 11.42 46.45
N ILE A 738 -16.98 10.38 47.04
CA ILE A 738 -16.80 9.08 46.41
C ILE A 738 -17.65 8.07 47.16
N GLN A 739 -18.60 7.44 46.47
CA GLN A 739 -19.46 6.43 47.08
C GLN A 739 -18.63 5.22 47.52
N VAL A 740 -18.83 4.79 48.75
CA VAL A 740 -18.31 3.52 49.26
C VAL A 740 -19.25 2.41 48.79
N PRO A 741 -18.74 1.33 48.17
CA PRO A 741 -19.58 0.21 47.77
C PRO A 741 -20.37 -0.38 48.94
N GLY A 742 -21.66 -0.62 48.73
CA GLY A 742 -22.57 -1.22 49.71
C GLY A 742 -23.40 -0.20 50.52
N VAL A 743 -24.16 -0.74 51.46
CA VAL A 743 -24.92 0.01 52.46
C VAL A 743 -24.64 -0.58 53.83
N ASP A 744 -24.72 0.22 54.89
CA ASP A 744 -24.65 -0.30 56.26
C ASP A 744 -25.86 -1.19 56.59
N ASP A 745 -25.86 -1.80 57.78
CA ASP A 745 -26.96 -2.65 58.26
C ASP A 745 -28.32 -1.92 58.34
N MET A 746 -28.33 -0.59 58.19
CA MET A 746 -29.52 0.26 58.19
C MET A 746 -29.95 0.68 56.78
N GLY A 747 -29.23 0.26 55.73
CA GLY A 747 -29.51 0.61 54.34
C GLY A 747 -28.92 1.96 53.91
N THR A 748 -28.01 2.54 54.68
CA THR A 748 -27.39 3.83 54.38
C THR A 748 -26.14 3.64 53.51
N ALA A 749 -26.08 4.32 52.37
CA ALA A 749 -24.87 4.39 51.56
C ALA A 749 -23.88 5.42 52.16
N HIS A 750 -22.62 5.03 52.32
CA HIS A 750 -21.57 5.91 52.81
C HIS A 750 -20.76 6.52 51.67
N HIS A 751 -20.16 7.68 51.93
CA HIS A 751 -19.25 8.33 51.00
C HIS A 751 -17.94 8.67 51.71
N GLN A 752 -16.82 8.59 50.99
CA GLN A 752 -15.56 9.21 51.39
C GLN A 752 -15.45 10.57 50.72
N ILE A 753 -14.88 11.53 51.45
CA ILE A 753 -14.67 12.89 50.95
C ILE A 753 -13.21 13.02 50.55
N VAL A 754 -12.99 13.43 49.31
CA VAL A 754 -11.65 13.64 48.76
C VAL A 754 -11.45 15.11 48.38
N ASN A 755 -10.20 15.56 48.44
CA ASN A 755 -9.85 16.98 48.35
C ASN A 755 -8.86 17.26 47.24
N TYR A 756 -8.10 16.24 46.85
CA TYR A 756 -7.14 16.33 45.77
C TYR A 756 -7.31 15.13 44.83
N LEU A 757 -6.93 15.36 43.58
CA LEU A 757 -6.96 14.40 42.50
C LEU A 757 -5.58 14.43 41.83
N VAL A 758 -4.99 13.25 41.66
CA VAL A 758 -3.88 13.05 40.72
C VAL A 758 -4.44 12.29 39.53
N GLU A 759 -4.21 12.82 38.33
CA GLU A 759 -4.69 12.25 37.08
C GLU A 759 -3.60 12.36 36.01
N GLY A 760 -3.52 11.32 35.17
CA GLY A 760 -2.68 11.31 33.98
C GLY A 760 -1.79 10.06 33.89
N ASN A 761 -0.61 10.20 33.29
CA ASN A 761 0.37 9.17 33.04
C ASN A 761 1.81 9.72 33.21
N GLU A 762 2.82 9.00 32.73
CA GLU A 762 4.23 9.40 32.84
C GLU A 762 4.59 10.67 32.05
N PHE A 763 3.80 11.03 31.04
CA PHE A 763 4.00 12.20 30.17
C PHE A 763 3.20 13.42 30.64
N TYR A 764 2.01 13.19 31.21
CA TYR A 764 1.11 14.21 31.73
C TYR A 764 0.67 13.83 33.12
N SER A 765 1.03 14.59 34.16
CA SER A 765 0.67 14.21 35.53
C SER A 765 0.17 15.37 36.37
N GLY A 766 -1.11 15.71 36.17
CA GLY A 766 -1.76 16.82 36.85
C GLY A 766 -2.07 16.51 38.31
N PHE A 767 -1.77 17.46 39.18
CA PHE A 767 -2.20 17.45 40.57
C PHE A 767 -3.21 18.57 40.80
N TYR A 768 -4.41 18.19 41.23
CA TYR A 768 -5.56 19.07 41.32
C TYR A 768 -6.09 19.17 42.74
N GLN A 769 -6.63 20.33 43.08
CA GLN A 769 -7.43 20.56 44.27
C GLN A 769 -8.90 20.70 43.90
N TYR A 770 -9.78 20.09 44.68
CA TYR A 770 -11.22 20.28 44.53
C TYR A 770 -11.61 21.72 44.86
N THR A 771 -12.29 22.38 43.93
CA THR A 771 -12.75 23.77 44.06
C THR A 771 -14.26 23.92 44.07
N GLY A 772 -14.99 22.82 43.91
CA GLY A 772 -16.44 22.81 44.01
C GLY A 772 -16.95 23.11 45.42
N SER A 773 -18.27 23.32 45.53
CA SER A 773 -18.92 23.78 46.75
C SER A 773 -19.55 22.66 47.59
N TRP A 774 -19.39 21.40 47.19
CA TRP A 774 -20.08 20.27 47.82
C TRP A 774 -19.64 20.04 49.27
N TYR A 775 -20.62 19.65 50.09
CA TYR A 775 -20.42 19.22 51.46
C TYR A 775 -21.43 18.13 51.86
N GLU A 776 -21.07 17.28 52.83
CA GLU A 776 -21.78 16.04 53.20
C GLU A 776 -23.31 16.13 53.40
N GLY A 777 -23.84 17.31 53.74
CA GLY A 777 -25.26 17.51 54.03
C GLY A 777 -26.09 18.01 52.84
N THR A 778 -25.48 18.20 51.67
CA THR A 778 -26.20 18.70 50.49
C THR A 778 -26.89 17.57 49.73
N GLU A 779 -28.12 17.81 49.28
CA GLU A 779 -28.86 16.90 48.39
C GLU A 779 -28.52 17.13 46.90
N ALA A 780 -27.77 18.20 46.60
CA ALA A 780 -27.29 18.47 45.25
C ALA A 780 -26.14 17.53 44.89
N ASN A 781 -26.05 17.15 43.61
CA ASN A 781 -24.88 16.49 43.09
C ASN A 781 -23.66 17.39 43.25
N ALA A 782 -22.50 16.79 43.53
CA ALA A 782 -21.26 17.54 43.55
C ALA A 782 -20.92 18.03 42.14
N ASP A 783 -20.42 19.26 42.03
CA ASP A 783 -19.89 19.81 40.77
C ASP A 783 -18.50 19.25 40.50
N TRP A 784 -18.27 18.67 39.32
CA TRP A 784 -16.96 18.17 38.91
C TRP A 784 -16.04 19.37 38.66
N SER A 785 -15.48 19.92 39.73
CA SER A 785 -14.71 21.17 39.73
C SER A 785 -13.38 20.96 40.42
N TRP A 786 -12.33 20.95 39.61
CA TRP A 786 -10.96 20.69 40.02
C TRP A 786 -10.06 21.78 39.42
N SER A 787 -9.16 22.34 40.22
CA SER A 787 -8.20 23.34 39.77
C SER A 787 -6.78 22.81 39.94
N PRO A 788 -5.91 22.98 38.93
CA PRO A 788 -4.54 22.52 39.00
C PRO A 788 -3.79 23.26 40.11
N ILE A 789 -2.95 22.53 40.85
CA ILE A 789 -2.08 23.08 41.90
C ILE A 789 -0.62 22.62 41.74
N GLY A 790 -0.31 21.88 40.67
CA GLY A 790 1.04 21.46 40.31
C GLY A 790 1.06 20.10 39.60
N VAL A 791 2.22 19.46 39.66
CA VAL A 791 2.49 18.14 39.05
C VAL A 791 2.78 17.12 40.15
N ALA A 792 2.25 15.90 40.00
CA ALA A 792 2.55 14.77 40.87
C ALA A 792 3.12 13.62 40.04
N PRO A 793 4.46 13.44 39.93
CA PRO A 793 5.05 12.49 38.99
C PRO A 793 4.48 11.06 39.13
N GLN A 794 4.11 10.47 37.99
CA GLN A 794 3.60 9.11 37.91
C GLN A 794 4.58 8.24 37.14
N SER A 795 4.71 6.99 37.56
CA SER A 795 5.40 5.95 36.79
C SER A 795 4.59 4.67 36.85
N GLN A 796 4.53 3.97 35.72
CA GLN A 796 3.92 2.66 35.63
C GLN A 796 4.98 1.66 35.17
N SER A 797 5.04 0.50 35.81
CA SER A 797 5.92 -0.59 35.41
C SER A 797 5.08 -1.84 35.18
N GLY A 798 5.09 -2.36 33.97
CA GLY A 798 4.25 -3.44 33.50
C GLY A 798 4.16 -3.40 31.98
#